data_AF-A0A5J4XPR1-F1
#
_entry.id   AF-A0A5J4XPR1-F1
#
_cell.length_a   1.000
_cell.length_b   1.000
_cell.length_c   1.000
_cell.angle_alpha   90.00
_cell.angle_beta   90.00
_cell.angle_gamma   90.00
#
_symmetry.space_group_name_H-M   'P 1'
#
loop_
_entity.id
_entity.type
_entity.pdbx_description
1 polymer ?
#
loop_
_entity_poly.entity_id
_entity_poly.type
_entity_poly.pdbx_seq_one_letter_code
_entity_poly.pdbx_strand_id
1 'polypeptide(L)'
;MQSASGSYRNLQALAEGFGGDALTEGGPLSFGDSRRKPSRNSIDSQDGRNGKSRFIFVSNHLPVRCSRSADDSCWEFAWDDDALIAQAKGGIDEEEHEVLYVGCLSVEIDSHEQEMVALELFTTFNCFPVFLGSDLKDRYYKGFCKQQLWPMLHYWLPLSPNSASRFDPDLWQAYVKANKMFSDKLVEVISMDDDFVWIHDYHLLVLPSLLRKRFHRLRCGLFLHSPFPSSEIWRTFPKREELLRSLLNVDLIGFHTFDYARHFLSCCSRMLGLEHVTSRGSIMIEYYGRDIGVKIMPTGVNPDRFLDSFGDDTLWRREELLNQFQGQTVLIGVDDMDLFKGIELKLMAVERVLDHHPEWRGKLVLIQVTNAPRSSSKDITELHDFVLSVADRINKKYSRGSYLPVVWVERPVSLCEKIALYSIADVAVVTATRDGMNLVPYEYIICRQGAPDIPAEKKASMLVVSEFVGCSPSLSGAIRVNPWNVDSVADGIYSAIKMPLHDRHLRHAKHWRYVSTHTAAFWVKSFVSDMQRLTRRHTTMKCYGLGLGLDTFRIVSLGENFRRLDPITLMNTYSRASKRLLLLDYDGTLVDQTAIDNKPNAEVLKMVQGLCADPNNFVFIISGRARTELSHWFDPSAKVTDPTLQDSEALQPQHQPPAYQAESTGPSGAGETLHAQVLSPPQPSMSQQSAPNPLERLGLAAEHGYFLRYQASQEWENQSGGHADLGWKDMVIPILEVYTESTDGSYLDVKESALVWHYKDADPDFGRWQAKELLDHLEGMLSNEAVVVTVGQAIVEVKPQGASKGAAVDRILKKLADEGNAPDFVLCIGDDRSDEDMFIAMEHVTFSPHLTTEVFACTVGQKPSKAPFYMNDTADVASLLARLSEMPHNRQVGRLKPSGKGMRRV
;
A
#
# COMPACT_ATOMS: atom_id res chain seq x y z
N MET A 1 -7.15 -18.26 10.15
CA MET A 1 -6.99 -17.65 11.49
C MET A 1 -5.75 -18.09 12.27
N GLN A 2 -4.99 -19.14 11.89
CA GLN A 2 -3.68 -19.45 12.50
C GLN A 2 -2.47 -18.72 11.87
N SER A 3 -2.67 -17.93 10.80
CA SER A 3 -1.55 -17.44 9.97
C SER A 3 -0.94 -16.10 10.43
N ALA A 4 -1.60 -15.32 11.28
CA ALA A 4 -1.03 -14.08 11.82
C ALA A 4 -0.22 -14.38 13.10
N SER A 5 -0.86 -14.89 14.16
CA SER A 5 -0.18 -15.33 15.39
C SER A 5 0.85 -16.45 15.13
N GLY A 6 0.54 -17.41 14.26
CA GLY A 6 1.49 -18.46 13.84
C GLY A 6 2.66 -17.93 13.01
N SER A 7 2.49 -16.85 12.25
CA SER A 7 3.61 -16.27 11.48
C SER A 7 4.62 -15.51 12.33
N TYR A 8 4.19 -14.91 13.46
CA TYR A 8 5.10 -14.25 14.39
C TYR A 8 5.81 -15.27 15.30
N ARG A 9 5.16 -16.39 15.66
CA ARG A 9 5.86 -17.54 16.28
C ARG A 9 6.99 -18.09 15.39
N ASN A 10 6.82 -18.04 14.07
CA ASN A 10 7.87 -18.46 13.13
C ASN A 10 9.05 -17.46 13.05
N LEU A 11 8.84 -16.17 13.33
CA LEU A 11 9.94 -15.19 13.47
C LEU A 11 10.85 -15.54 14.66
N GLN A 12 10.27 -15.96 15.78
CA GLN A 12 10.99 -16.40 16.97
C GLN A 12 11.85 -17.64 16.68
N ALA A 13 11.29 -18.66 15.99
CA ALA A 13 12.02 -19.86 15.59
C ALA A 13 13.17 -19.57 14.59
N LEU A 14 12.99 -18.61 13.67
CA LEU A 14 14.02 -18.17 12.72
C LEU A 14 15.11 -17.33 13.38
N ALA A 15 14.77 -16.53 14.40
CA ALA A 15 15.72 -15.72 15.17
C ALA A 15 16.57 -16.55 16.15
N GLU A 16 16.03 -17.66 16.66
CA GLU A 16 16.70 -18.55 17.61
C GLU A 16 17.63 -19.60 16.96
N GLY A 17 17.72 -19.64 15.62
CA GLY A 17 18.74 -20.44 14.92
C GLY A 17 18.58 -21.95 15.10
N PHE A 18 17.35 -22.47 15.09
CA PHE A 18 17.15 -23.92 15.03
C PHE A 18 17.54 -24.46 13.64
N GLY A 19 18.52 -25.37 13.65
CA GLY A 19 19.04 -26.05 12.47
C GLY A 19 17.96 -26.81 11.71
N GLY A 20 18.14 -26.86 10.38
CA GLY A 20 17.22 -27.55 9.48
C GLY A 20 17.10 -29.03 9.80
N ASP A 21 15.86 -29.47 9.98
CA ASP A 21 15.31 -30.77 9.57
C ASP A 21 13.95 -30.96 10.27
N ALA A 22 12.95 -30.21 9.85
CA ALA A 22 11.54 -30.56 10.06
C ALA A 22 10.69 -29.72 9.09
N LEU A 23 9.68 -30.36 8.47
CA LEU A 23 8.75 -29.83 7.46
C LEU A 23 9.15 -30.08 5.99
N THR A 24 9.29 -31.35 5.63
CA THR A 24 9.14 -31.81 4.24
C THR A 24 8.03 -32.85 4.14
N GLU A 25 6.81 -32.44 3.81
CA GLU A 25 5.84 -33.30 3.10
C GLU A 25 4.95 -32.48 2.14
N GLY A 26 5.14 -32.73 0.83
CA GLY A 26 4.07 -33.00 -0.13
C GLY A 26 3.22 -31.85 -0.71
N GLY A 27 3.68 -31.22 -1.79
CA GLY A 27 2.85 -30.46 -2.74
C GLY A 27 3.55 -30.32 -4.11
N PRO A 28 2.84 -30.11 -5.24
CA PRO A 28 3.36 -30.27 -6.61
C PRO A 28 4.32 -29.16 -7.09
N LEU A 29 5.08 -28.55 -6.18
CA LEU A 29 6.18 -27.63 -6.46
C LEU A 29 7.45 -28.11 -5.74
N SER A 30 7.85 -29.37 -5.95
CA SER A 30 9.10 -29.89 -5.41
C SER A 30 10.29 -29.22 -6.11
N PHE A 31 10.97 -28.32 -5.40
CA PHE A 31 12.21 -27.69 -5.83
C PHE A 31 13.36 -28.70 -5.77
N GLY A 32 14.06 -28.89 -6.89
CA GLY A 32 15.32 -29.63 -6.92
C GLY A 32 16.40 -28.87 -6.13
N ASP A 33 16.89 -29.49 -5.06
CA ASP A 33 17.88 -28.93 -4.14
C ASP A 33 19.27 -28.88 -4.80
N SER A 34 19.70 -27.71 -5.27
CA SER A 34 21.10 -27.42 -5.62
C SER A 34 21.70 -26.52 -4.53
N ARG A 35 22.09 -27.12 -3.39
CA ARG A 35 22.81 -26.42 -2.32
C ARG A 35 24.19 -25.95 -2.82
N ARG A 36 24.28 -24.70 -3.29
CA ARG A 36 25.53 -23.93 -3.14
C ARG A 36 25.42 -23.14 -1.84
N LYS A 37 26.29 -23.48 -0.89
CA LYS A 37 26.43 -22.77 0.39
C LYS A 37 26.73 -21.28 0.11
N PRO A 38 26.07 -20.33 0.79
CA PRO A 38 26.47 -18.93 0.75
C PRO A 38 27.81 -18.81 1.49
N SER A 39 28.85 -18.30 0.83
CA SER A 39 30.13 -18.03 1.47
C SER A 39 29.95 -16.90 2.48
N ARG A 40 29.92 -17.26 3.77
CA ARG A 40 30.20 -16.34 4.88
C ARG A 40 31.65 -15.89 4.75
N ASN A 41 31.84 -14.62 4.41
CA ASN A 41 32.96 -13.78 4.81
C ASN A 41 32.49 -12.32 4.76
N SER A 42 31.69 -11.91 5.75
CA SER A 42 31.58 -10.50 6.13
C SER A 42 32.58 -10.27 7.26
N ILE A 43 33.80 -9.94 6.89
CA ILE A 43 34.75 -9.28 7.77
C ILE A 43 35.04 -7.95 7.10
N ASP A 44 34.91 -6.88 7.87
CA ASP A 44 35.29 -5.51 7.54
C ASP A 44 36.43 -5.45 6.52
N SER A 45 36.09 -5.10 5.29
CA SER A 45 37.01 -4.41 4.41
C SER A 45 36.31 -3.14 3.96
N GLN A 46 36.67 -2.04 4.62
CA GLN A 46 36.76 -0.73 3.97
C GLN A 46 37.78 -0.84 2.83
N ASP A 47 37.43 -1.55 1.75
CA ASP A 47 38.19 -1.57 0.52
C ASP A 47 37.53 -0.60 -0.46
N GLY A 48 38.20 0.54 -0.64
CA GLY A 48 37.78 1.60 -1.55
C GLY A 48 37.75 1.14 -3.00
N ARG A 49 36.56 0.75 -3.48
CA ARG A 49 36.22 0.79 -4.90
C ARG A 49 35.18 1.88 -5.13
N ASN A 50 35.60 2.93 -5.84
CA ASN A 50 34.74 3.86 -6.58
C ASN A 50 33.92 3.09 -7.64
N GLY A 51 32.94 2.28 -7.23
CA GLY A 51 32.02 1.60 -8.14
C GLY A 51 30.76 2.45 -8.34
N LYS A 52 30.37 2.70 -9.59
CA LYS A 52 29.06 3.28 -9.92
C LYS A 52 27.96 2.37 -9.38
N SER A 53 26.89 2.95 -8.85
CA SER A 53 25.72 2.15 -8.43
C SER A 53 24.91 1.73 -9.66
N ARG A 54 24.25 0.56 -9.64
CA ARG A 54 23.64 0.01 -10.86
C ARG A 54 22.14 0.15 -10.86
N PHE A 55 21.59 0.59 -11.99
CA PHE A 55 20.17 0.69 -12.28
C PHE A 55 19.78 -0.34 -13.33
N ILE A 56 18.90 -1.25 -12.94
CA ILE A 56 18.45 -2.37 -13.76
C ILE A 56 17.00 -2.11 -14.14
N PHE A 57 16.78 -1.74 -15.40
CA PHE A 57 15.45 -1.65 -15.99
C PHE A 57 14.96 -3.04 -16.37
N VAL A 58 13.78 -3.41 -15.88
CA VAL A 58 13.15 -4.70 -16.17
C VAL A 58 11.83 -4.46 -16.86
N SER A 59 11.70 -4.93 -18.10
CA SER A 59 10.47 -4.76 -18.87
C SER A 59 10.22 -5.99 -19.74
N ASN A 60 8.99 -6.14 -20.24
CA ASN A 60 8.63 -7.32 -21.03
C ASN A 60 9.53 -7.49 -22.28
N HIS A 61 9.88 -6.38 -22.93
CA HIS A 61 10.73 -6.37 -24.10
C HIS A 61 11.98 -5.54 -23.84
N LEU A 62 13.15 -6.06 -24.26
CA LEU A 62 14.35 -5.25 -24.30
C LEU A 62 14.17 -4.08 -25.28
N PRO A 63 14.79 -2.92 -25.02
CA PRO A 63 14.75 -1.75 -25.90
C PRO A 63 15.68 -1.91 -27.13
N VAL A 64 15.66 -3.08 -27.77
CA VAL A 64 16.47 -3.41 -28.95
C VAL A 64 15.59 -4.02 -30.03
N ARG A 65 15.81 -3.59 -31.27
CA ARG A 65 15.30 -4.25 -32.47
C ARG A 65 16.26 -5.37 -32.83
N CYS A 66 15.67 -6.49 -33.23
CA CYS A 66 16.39 -7.70 -33.60
C CYS A 66 15.87 -8.15 -34.97
N SER A 67 16.79 -8.37 -35.90
CA SER A 67 16.52 -8.91 -37.23
C SER A 67 17.60 -9.89 -37.63
N ARG A 68 17.27 -10.80 -38.55
CA ARG A 68 18.26 -11.69 -39.17
C ARG A 68 18.83 -11.02 -40.41
N SER A 69 20.11 -11.21 -40.68
CA SER A 69 20.78 -10.66 -41.85
C SER A 69 20.11 -11.18 -43.14
N ALA A 70 20.29 -10.44 -44.25
CA ALA A 70 19.64 -10.79 -45.52
C ALA A 70 20.06 -12.17 -46.09
N ASP A 71 21.23 -12.67 -45.69
CA ASP A 71 21.77 -13.99 -46.01
C ASP A 71 21.51 -15.04 -44.91
N ASP A 72 20.73 -14.69 -43.88
CA ASP A 72 20.33 -15.56 -42.77
C ASP A 72 21.51 -16.07 -41.91
N SER A 73 22.69 -15.45 -42.04
CA SER A 73 23.95 -15.92 -41.46
C SER A 73 24.24 -15.40 -40.05
N CYS A 74 23.70 -14.24 -39.67
CA CYS A 74 23.87 -13.67 -38.33
C CYS A 74 22.66 -12.86 -37.86
N TRP A 75 22.65 -12.57 -36.55
CA TRP A 75 21.70 -11.67 -35.93
C TRP A 75 22.22 -10.23 -35.96
N GLU A 76 21.35 -9.28 -36.28
CA GLU A 76 21.62 -7.85 -36.25
C GLU A 76 20.78 -7.18 -35.17
N PHE A 77 21.44 -6.38 -34.34
CA PHE A 77 20.82 -5.67 -33.22
C PHE A 77 21.01 -4.16 -33.36
N ALA A 78 19.95 -3.41 -33.05
CA ALA A 78 20.01 -1.95 -32.97
C ALA A 78 19.13 -1.47 -31.81
N TRP A 79 19.44 -0.30 -31.24
CA TRP A 79 18.55 0.32 -30.25
C TRP A 79 17.15 0.55 -30.85
N ASP A 80 16.13 0.28 -30.04
CA ASP A 80 14.76 0.69 -30.30
C ASP A 80 14.51 2.04 -29.62
N ASP A 81 14.86 3.13 -30.31
CA ASP A 81 14.70 4.48 -29.75
C ASP A 81 13.22 4.88 -29.53
N ASP A 82 12.26 4.14 -30.12
CA ASP A 82 10.83 4.31 -29.86
C ASP A 82 10.41 3.71 -28.51
N ALA A 83 11.19 2.78 -27.95
CA ALA A 83 10.90 2.22 -26.65
C ALA A 83 11.06 3.29 -25.54
N LEU A 84 10.03 3.45 -24.71
CA LEU A 84 10.06 4.39 -23.57
C LEU A 84 11.26 4.13 -22.66
N ILE A 85 11.63 2.86 -22.48
CA ILE A 85 12.75 2.44 -21.62
C ILE A 85 14.11 2.77 -22.23
N ALA A 86 14.25 2.83 -23.57
CA ALA A 86 15.46 3.40 -24.19
C ALA A 86 15.59 4.89 -23.86
N GLN A 87 14.49 5.64 -24.00
CA GLN A 87 14.46 7.07 -23.69
C GLN A 87 14.69 7.37 -22.20
N ALA A 88 14.37 6.41 -21.33
CA ALA A 88 14.55 6.51 -19.89
C ALA A 88 16.02 6.70 -19.49
N LYS A 89 16.97 6.19 -20.27
CA LYS A 89 18.42 6.35 -20.01
C LYS A 89 18.83 7.80 -19.80
N GLY A 90 18.25 8.74 -20.56
CA GLY A 90 18.58 10.16 -20.50
C GLY A 90 18.24 10.86 -19.17
N GLY A 91 17.49 10.21 -18.27
CA GLY A 91 17.21 10.72 -16.94
C GLY A 91 18.12 10.17 -15.82
N ILE A 92 19.06 9.28 -16.16
CA ILE A 92 20.03 8.72 -15.22
C ILE A 92 21.39 9.39 -15.43
N ASP A 93 22.06 9.74 -14.35
CA ASP A 93 23.44 10.23 -14.39
C ASP A 93 24.40 9.06 -14.67
N GLU A 94 24.91 8.98 -15.90
CA GLU A 94 25.83 7.91 -16.32
C GLU A 94 27.20 8.00 -15.65
N GLU A 95 27.57 9.13 -15.03
CA GLU A 95 28.80 9.24 -14.24
C GLU A 95 28.66 8.56 -12.88
N GLU A 96 27.46 8.61 -12.28
CA GLU A 96 27.17 8.01 -10.97
C GLU A 96 26.62 6.58 -11.07
N HIS A 97 25.98 6.26 -12.20
CA HIS A 97 25.20 5.04 -12.36
C HIS A 97 25.54 4.23 -13.61
N GLU A 98 25.60 2.91 -13.46
CA GLU A 98 25.61 1.98 -14.59
C GLU A 98 24.17 1.56 -14.91
N VAL A 99 23.79 1.55 -16.19
CA VAL A 99 22.43 1.19 -16.63
C VAL A 99 22.43 -0.15 -17.35
N LEU A 100 21.61 -1.08 -16.86
CA LEU A 100 21.42 -2.42 -17.40
C LEU A 100 19.94 -2.63 -17.77
N TYR A 101 19.68 -3.49 -18.74
CA TYR A 101 18.32 -3.84 -19.17
C TYR A 101 18.07 -5.35 -19.11
N VAL A 102 16.90 -5.76 -18.64
CA VAL A 102 16.45 -7.15 -18.60
C VAL A 102 15.08 -7.25 -19.27
N GLY A 103 14.94 -8.17 -20.24
CA GLY A 103 13.70 -8.32 -21.00
C GLY A 103 13.75 -9.42 -22.06
N CYS A 104 12.63 -9.66 -22.74
CA CYS A 104 12.57 -10.60 -23.86
C CYS A 104 12.88 -9.90 -25.20
N LEU A 105 13.38 -10.65 -26.17
CA LEU A 105 13.42 -10.19 -27.56
C LEU A 105 12.04 -10.34 -28.24
N SER A 106 11.79 -9.52 -29.26
CA SER A 106 10.58 -9.60 -30.09
C SER A 106 10.53 -10.91 -30.88
N VAL A 107 11.69 -11.44 -31.28
CA VAL A 107 11.88 -12.69 -32.01
C VAL A 107 12.16 -13.89 -31.10
N GLU A 108 12.05 -15.10 -31.64
CA GLU A 108 12.52 -16.33 -31.00
C GLU A 108 13.96 -16.61 -31.43
N ILE A 109 14.78 -17.04 -30.47
CA ILE A 109 16.18 -17.39 -30.69
C ILE A 109 16.35 -18.87 -30.34
N ASP A 110 16.90 -19.64 -31.27
CA ASP A 110 17.15 -21.07 -31.09
C ASP A 110 18.14 -21.31 -29.95
N SER A 111 17.92 -22.38 -29.17
CA SER A 111 18.68 -22.63 -27.94
C SER A 111 20.21 -22.71 -28.13
N HIS A 112 20.68 -23.10 -29.32
CA HIS A 112 22.10 -23.19 -29.63
C HIS A 112 22.75 -21.82 -29.94
N GLU A 113 21.96 -20.79 -30.27
CA GLU A 113 22.43 -19.42 -30.55
C GLU A 113 22.29 -18.49 -29.35
N GLN A 114 21.48 -18.88 -28.34
CA GLN A 114 21.13 -18.03 -27.20
C GLN A 114 22.32 -17.49 -26.42
N GLU A 115 23.40 -18.27 -26.26
CA GLU A 115 24.60 -17.84 -25.54
C GLU A 115 25.36 -16.75 -26.30
N MET A 116 25.52 -16.92 -27.61
CA MET A 116 26.19 -15.91 -28.46
C MET A 116 25.38 -14.61 -28.52
N VAL A 117 24.06 -14.72 -28.72
CA VAL A 117 23.15 -13.56 -28.72
C VAL A 117 23.17 -12.85 -27.38
N ALA A 118 23.14 -13.58 -26.26
CA ALA A 118 23.21 -12.97 -24.93
C ALA A 118 24.55 -12.24 -24.69
N LEU A 119 25.66 -12.79 -25.16
CA LEU A 119 26.97 -12.15 -25.04
C LEU A 119 27.05 -10.85 -25.87
N GLU A 120 26.55 -10.86 -27.10
CA GLU A 120 26.52 -9.67 -27.97
C GLU A 120 25.63 -8.56 -27.38
N LEU A 121 24.42 -8.92 -26.93
CA LEU A 121 23.50 -7.98 -26.28
C LEU A 121 24.08 -7.40 -25.00
N PHE A 122 24.78 -8.20 -24.20
CA PHE A 122 25.43 -7.70 -23.00
C PHE A 122 26.57 -6.74 -23.33
N THR A 123 27.50 -7.17 -24.18
CA THR A 123 28.73 -6.40 -24.49
C THR A 123 28.47 -5.11 -25.25
N THR A 124 27.43 -5.08 -26.10
CA THR A 124 27.14 -3.92 -26.98
C THR A 124 26.04 -3.03 -26.41
N PHE A 125 25.06 -3.60 -25.69
CA PHE A 125 23.85 -2.88 -25.27
C PHE A 125 23.58 -2.92 -23.76
N ASN A 126 24.43 -3.57 -22.94
CA ASN A 126 24.15 -3.85 -21.52
C ASN A 126 22.78 -4.51 -21.29
N CYS A 127 22.37 -5.34 -22.25
CA CYS A 127 21.08 -6.00 -22.27
C CYS A 127 21.22 -7.49 -21.91
N PHE A 128 20.38 -7.96 -20.99
CA PHE A 128 20.31 -9.35 -20.56
C PHE A 128 18.99 -9.97 -21.03
N PRO A 129 19.01 -10.81 -22.07
CA PRO A 129 17.80 -11.41 -22.61
C PRO A 129 17.21 -12.49 -21.69
N VAL A 130 15.89 -12.53 -21.61
CA VAL A 130 15.10 -13.62 -21.02
C VAL A 130 14.44 -14.41 -22.15
N PHE A 131 14.87 -15.66 -22.33
CA PHE A 131 14.34 -16.55 -23.37
C PHE A 131 13.22 -17.43 -22.81
N LEU A 132 11.96 -17.16 -23.18
CA LEU A 132 10.79 -17.90 -22.65
C LEU A 132 10.41 -19.14 -23.48
N GLY A 133 10.87 -19.24 -24.73
CA GLY A 133 10.35 -20.20 -25.73
C GLY A 133 8.97 -19.80 -26.26
N SER A 134 8.65 -20.16 -27.51
CA SER A 134 7.41 -19.75 -28.20
C SER A 134 6.12 -20.07 -27.46
N ASP A 135 5.91 -21.33 -27.03
CA ASP A 135 4.67 -21.73 -26.33
C ASP A 135 4.42 -20.90 -25.07
N LEU A 136 5.44 -20.79 -24.20
CA LEU A 136 5.30 -20.04 -22.96
C LEU A 136 5.11 -18.56 -23.24
N LYS A 137 5.87 -17.99 -24.19
CA LYS A 137 5.73 -16.57 -24.60
C LYS A 137 4.32 -16.28 -25.09
N ASP A 138 3.73 -17.15 -25.90
CA ASP A 138 2.38 -16.97 -26.42
C ASP A 138 1.32 -17.09 -25.33
N ARG A 139 1.38 -18.12 -24.46
CA ARG A 139 0.44 -18.27 -23.35
C ARG A 139 0.55 -17.15 -22.31
N TYR A 140 1.77 -16.71 -22.00
CA TYR A 140 2.03 -15.60 -21.09
C TYR A 140 1.59 -14.25 -21.67
N TYR A 141 2.05 -13.90 -22.87
CA TYR A 141 1.87 -12.57 -23.43
C TYR A 141 0.53 -12.45 -24.16
N LYS A 142 0.31 -13.25 -25.21
CA LYS A 142 -0.92 -13.18 -26.02
C LYS A 142 -2.12 -13.71 -25.24
N GLY A 143 -1.94 -14.80 -24.48
CA GLY A 143 -2.97 -15.37 -23.60
C GLY A 143 -3.20 -14.48 -22.38
N PHE A 144 -2.42 -14.67 -21.33
CA PHE A 144 -2.71 -14.04 -20.03
C PHE A 144 -2.64 -12.51 -20.06
N CYS A 145 -1.54 -11.92 -20.55
CA CYS A 145 -1.35 -10.48 -20.50
C CYS A 145 -2.35 -9.72 -21.38
N LYS A 146 -2.55 -10.16 -22.63
CA LYS A 146 -3.42 -9.44 -23.59
C LYS A 146 -4.90 -9.86 -23.55
N GLN A 147 -5.22 -11.10 -23.19
CA GLN A 147 -6.64 -11.50 -23.10
C GLN A 147 -7.23 -11.31 -21.70
N GLN A 148 -6.47 -11.42 -20.60
CA GLN A 148 -7.02 -11.30 -19.24
C GLN A 148 -6.66 -10.00 -18.53
N LEU A 149 -5.36 -9.71 -18.36
CA LEU A 149 -4.94 -8.52 -17.61
C LEU A 149 -5.28 -7.21 -18.35
N TRP A 150 -4.94 -7.11 -19.63
CA TRP A 150 -5.15 -5.90 -20.42
C TRP A 150 -6.63 -5.46 -20.42
N PRO A 151 -7.62 -6.33 -20.72
CA PRO A 151 -9.03 -5.96 -20.65
C PRO A 151 -9.48 -5.58 -19.23
N MET A 152 -9.08 -6.33 -18.20
CA MET A 152 -9.41 -6.00 -16.81
C MET A 152 -8.90 -4.60 -16.41
N LEU A 153 -7.64 -4.28 -16.73
CA LEU A 153 -7.03 -2.97 -16.45
C LEU A 153 -7.73 -1.83 -17.21
N HIS A 154 -8.37 -2.13 -18.34
CA HIS A 154 -9.13 -1.20 -19.18
C HIS A 154 -10.64 -1.28 -18.97
N TYR A 155 -11.10 -1.77 -17.80
CA TYR A 155 -12.51 -1.80 -17.40
C TYR A 155 -13.41 -2.71 -18.25
N TRP A 156 -12.84 -3.71 -18.90
CA TRP A 156 -13.58 -4.70 -19.68
C TRP A 156 -13.76 -6.00 -18.91
N LEU A 157 -15.02 -6.34 -18.60
CA LEU A 157 -15.38 -7.57 -17.90
C LEU A 157 -15.79 -8.68 -18.89
N PRO A 158 -15.39 -9.94 -18.65
CA PRO A 158 -15.73 -11.08 -19.51
C PRO A 158 -17.16 -11.58 -19.29
N LEU A 159 -18.16 -10.75 -19.62
CA LEU A 159 -19.58 -11.07 -19.39
C LEU A 159 -20.07 -12.24 -20.25
N SER A 160 -19.50 -12.42 -21.45
CA SER A 160 -19.83 -13.54 -22.34
C SER A 160 -19.22 -14.87 -21.86
N PRO A 161 -19.94 -16.00 -21.94
CA PRO A 161 -19.40 -17.32 -21.61
C PRO A 161 -18.22 -17.72 -22.50
N ASN A 162 -18.15 -17.20 -23.73
CA ASN A 162 -17.11 -17.52 -24.72
C ASN A 162 -16.02 -16.44 -24.77
N SER A 163 -15.97 -15.50 -23.81
CA SER A 163 -14.96 -14.45 -23.80
C SER A 163 -13.59 -15.03 -23.46
N ALA A 164 -12.59 -14.74 -24.30
CA ALA A 164 -11.19 -15.08 -24.05
C ALA A 164 -10.62 -14.39 -22.79
N SER A 165 -11.32 -13.37 -22.25
CA SER A 165 -10.93 -12.64 -21.05
C SER A 165 -11.36 -13.30 -19.74
N ARG A 166 -12.04 -14.46 -19.79
CA ARG A 166 -12.30 -15.24 -18.57
C ARG A 166 -11.01 -15.77 -17.96
N PHE A 167 -11.00 -15.88 -16.63
CA PHE A 167 -9.83 -16.38 -15.91
C PHE A 167 -9.53 -17.82 -16.30
N ASP A 168 -8.26 -18.09 -16.61
CA ASP A 168 -7.75 -19.39 -16.99
C ASP A 168 -6.55 -19.73 -16.07
N PRO A 169 -6.67 -20.77 -15.23
CA PRO A 169 -5.60 -21.19 -14.33
C PRO A 169 -4.29 -21.56 -15.05
N ASP A 170 -4.34 -22.13 -16.26
CA ASP A 170 -3.15 -22.55 -17.00
C ASP A 170 -2.41 -21.34 -17.58
N LEU A 171 -3.16 -20.32 -18.03
CA LEU A 171 -2.59 -19.04 -18.43
C LEU A 171 -1.99 -18.28 -17.23
N TRP A 172 -2.62 -18.35 -16.04
CA TRP A 172 -2.03 -17.83 -14.81
C TRP A 172 -0.70 -18.54 -14.47
N GLN A 173 -0.64 -19.86 -14.58
CA GLN A 173 0.60 -20.60 -14.36
C GLN A 173 1.70 -20.22 -15.37
N ALA A 174 1.34 -20.04 -16.64
CA ALA A 174 2.27 -19.53 -17.65
C ALA A 174 2.81 -18.15 -17.28
N TYR A 175 1.95 -17.27 -16.76
CA TYR A 175 2.34 -15.94 -16.30
C TYR A 175 3.31 -15.96 -15.13
N VAL A 176 3.03 -16.78 -14.11
CA VAL A 176 3.92 -16.97 -12.97
C VAL A 176 5.25 -17.60 -13.41
N LYS A 177 5.22 -18.59 -14.32
CA LYS A 177 6.42 -19.24 -14.85
C LYS A 177 7.30 -18.27 -15.63
N ALA A 178 6.72 -17.43 -16.49
CA ALA A 178 7.46 -16.38 -17.19
C ALA A 178 8.10 -15.39 -16.21
N ASN A 179 7.34 -14.87 -15.25
CA ASN A 179 7.85 -14.00 -14.19
C ASN A 179 8.98 -14.66 -13.37
N LYS A 180 8.91 -15.98 -13.18
CA LYS A 180 10.00 -16.73 -12.54
C LYS A 180 11.27 -16.78 -13.37
N MET A 181 11.18 -16.97 -14.69
CA MET A 181 12.35 -16.92 -15.57
C MET A 181 13.00 -15.51 -15.59
N PHE A 182 12.17 -14.45 -15.52
CA PHE A 182 12.67 -13.09 -15.29
C PHE A 182 13.40 -12.96 -13.94
N SER A 183 12.81 -13.50 -12.87
CA SER A 183 13.44 -13.52 -11.54
C SER A 183 14.75 -14.29 -11.55
N ASP A 184 14.82 -15.44 -12.21
CA ASP A 184 16.01 -16.29 -12.27
C ASP A 184 17.14 -15.55 -13.03
N LYS A 185 16.81 -14.89 -14.16
CA LYS A 185 17.77 -14.03 -14.87
C LYS A 185 18.25 -12.86 -14.01
N LEU A 186 17.36 -12.21 -13.28
CA LEU A 186 17.73 -11.10 -12.38
C LEU A 186 18.64 -11.55 -11.25
N VAL A 187 18.47 -12.76 -10.72
CA VAL A 187 19.38 -13.33 -9.71
C VAL A 187 20.81 -13.48 -10.27
N GLU A 188 20.97 -13.73 -11.56
CA GLU A 188 22.30 -13.77 -12.22
C GLU A 188 22.89 -12.37 -12.42
N VAL A 189 22.05 -11.35 -12.63
CA VAL A 189 22.48 -9.97 -12.96
C VAL A 189 22.76 -9.14 -11.71
N ILE A 190 21.94 -9.30 -10.67
CA ILE A 190 22.06 -8.57 -9.39
C ILE A 190 23.32 -9.06 -8.68
N SER A 191 24.20 -8.12 -8.35
CA SER A 191 25.51 -8.41 -7.76
C SER A 191 25.62 -7.92 -6.33
N MET A 192 24.83 -6.90 -5.96
CA MET A 192 24.83 -6.28 -4.63
C MET A 192 23.40 -6.06 -4.13
N ASP A 193 23.22 -6.10 -2.81
CA ASP A 193 21.94 -5.79 -2.16
C ASP A 193 21.49 -4.33 -2.39
N ASP A 194 22.38 -3.47 -2.90
CA ASP A 194 22.16 -2.04 -3.16
C ASP A 194 21.81 -1.70 -4.62
N ASP A 195 21.72 -2.69 -5.52
CA ASP A 195 21.27 -2.46 -6.90
C ASP A 195 19.83 -1.94 -6.93
N PHE A 196 19.56 -1.01 -7.83
CA PHE A 196 18.22 -0.50 -8.08
C PHE A 196 17.56 -1.31 -9.18
N VAL A 197 16.47 -2.00 -8.87
CA VAL A 197 15.68 -2.77 -9.84
C VAL A 197 14.37 -2.05 -10.08
N TRP A 198 14.17 -1.56 -11.29
CA TRP A 198 12.96 -0.85 -11.69
C TRP A 198 12.16 -1.68 -12.71
N ILE A 199 11.02 -2.19 -12.26
CA ILE A 199 10.13 -3.07 -13.00
C ILE A 199 9.08 -2.23 -13.74
N HIS A 200 8.82 -2.56 -15.00
CA HIS A 200 7.88 -1.85 -15.85
C HIS A 200 6.70 -2.71 -16.26
N ASP A 201 5.52 -2.20 -15.92
CA ASP A 201 4.20 -2.56 -16.42
C ASP A 201 3.62 -3.92 -15.98
N TYR A 202 2.36 -4.14 -16.38
CA TYR A 202 1.49 -5.23 -15.92
C TYR A 202 1.95 -6.65 -16.30
N HIS A 203 2.95 -6.77 -17.16
CA HIS A 203 3.54 -8.05 -17.55
C HIS A 203 4.29 -8.73 -16.39
N LEU A 204 4.78 -7.93 -15.43
CA LEU A 204 5.70 -8.36 -14.39
C LEU A 204 5.19 -8.10 -12.96
N LEU A 205 3.87 -8.16 -12.73
CA LEU A 205 3.26 -7.80 -11.44
C LEU A 205 3.61 -8.79 -10.31
N VAL A 206 3.98 -10.03 -10.63
CA VAL A 206 4.37 -11.06 -9.64
C VAL A 206 5.87 -11.01 -9.34
N LEU A 207 6.66 -10.40 -10.22
CA LEU A 207 8.11 -10.33 -10.10
C LEU A 207 8.62 -9.72 -8.78
N PRO A 208 8.05 -8.64 -8.21
CA PRO A 208 8.53 -8.09 -6.94
C PRO A 208 8.54 -9.12 -5.80
N SER A 209 7.47 -9.91 -5.65
CA SER A 209 7.41 -11.00 -4.66
C SER A 209 8.48 -12.07 -4.90
N LEU A 210 8.72 -12.44 -6.16
CA LEU A 210 9.72 -13.47 -6.50
C LEU A 210 11.14 -12.98 -6.18
N LEU A 211 11.45 -11.72 -6.49
CA LEU A 211 12.73 -11.10 -6.16
C LEU A 211 12.93 -10.97 -4.65
N ARG A 212 11.92 -10.50 -3.92
CA ARG A 212 12.00 -10.34 -2.46
C ARG A 212 12.15 -11.67 -1.72
N LYS A 213 11.76 -12.81 -2.30
CA LYS A 213 12.06 -14.13 -1.73
C LYS A 213 13.57 -14.46 -1.72
N ARG A 214 14.36 -13.79 -2.56
CA ARG A 214 15.82 -13.98 -2.67
C ARG A 214 16.59 -12.80 -2.08
N PHE A 215 16.13 -11.59 -2.33
CA PHE A 215 16.79 -10.34 -1.96
C PHE A 215 15.88 -9.51 -1.05
N HIS A 216 15.97 -9.72 0.26
CA HIS A 216 15.08 -9.06 1.23
C HIS A 216 15.24 -7.54 1.25
N ARG A 217 16.44 -7.02 0.93
CA ARG A 217 16.82 -5.61 1.02
C ARG A 217 16.95 -4.89 -0.33
N LEU A 218 16.66 -5.57 -1.44
CA LEU A 218 16.71 -5.00 -2.80
C LEU A 218 16.04 -3.62 -2.86
N ARG A 219 16.61 -2.69 -3.60
CA ARG A 219 15.96 -1.39 -3.86
C ARG A 219 15.08 -1.57 -5.08
N CYS A 220 13.79 -1.76 -4.87
CA CYS A 220 12.87 -2.21 -5.91
C CYS A 220 11.77 -1.19 -6.15
N GLY A 221 11.50 -0.85 -7.40
CA GLY A 221 10.31 -0.09 -7.77
C GLY A 221 9.58 -0.69 -8.92
N LEU A 222 8.34 -0.26 -9.09
CA LEU A 222 7.49 -0.65 -10.20
C LEU A 222 6.78 0.58 -10.75
N PHE A 223 6.74 0.73 -12.06
CA PHE A 223 5.89 1.74 -12.70
C PHE A 223 4.83 1.06 -13.58
N LEU A 224 3.55 1.34 -13.32
CA LEU A 224 2.45 0.81 -14.11
C LEU A 224 2.07 1.80 -15.23
N HIS A 225 2.26 1.37 -16.48
CA HIS A 225 1.99 2.21 -17.66
C HIS A 225 0.55 2.10 -18.16
N SER A 226 -0.11 1.00 -17.81
CA SER A 226 -1.56 0.82 -17.98
C SER A 226 -2.35 1.60 -16.91
N PRO A 227 -3.66 1.85 -17.14
CA PRO A 227 -4.55 2.30 -16.08
C PRO A 227 -4.58 1.29 -14.92
N PHE A 228 -4.89 1.79 -13.71
CA PHE A 228 -5.23 0.91 -12.58
C PHE A 228 -6.75 1.02 -12.32
N PRO A 229 -7.49 -0.09 -12.37
CA PRO A 229 -8.94 -0.05 -12.33
C PRO A 229 -9.46 0.10 -10.89
N SER A 230 -10.70 0.56 -10.74
CA SER A 230 -11.38 0.67 -9.45
C SER A 230 -11.42 -0.67 -8.70
N SER A 231 -11.58 -0.61 -7.37
CA SER A 231 -11.67 -1.80 -6.52
C SER A 231 -12.81 -2.76 -6.90
N GLU A 232 -13.88 -2.24 -7.51
CA GLU A 232 -15.00 -3.02 -8.05
C GLU A 232 -14.63 -3.88 -9.26
N ILE A 233 -13.75 -3.38 -10.11
CA ILE A 233 -13.24 -4.13 -11.27
C ILE A 233 -12.08 -5.02 -10.84
N TRP A 234 -11.16 -4.53 -10.00
CA TRP A 234 -10.04 -5.32 -9.52
C TRP A 234 -10.51 -6.56 -8.73
N ARG A 235 -11.62 -6.46 -7.97
CA ARG A 235 -12.12 -7.58 -7.16
C ARG A 235 -12.66 -8.75 -7.99
N THR A 236 -13.00 -8.53 -9.26
CA THR A 236 -13.48 -9.61 -10.14
C THR A 236 -12.36 -10.58 -10.52
N PHE A 237 -11.10 -10.18 -10.37
CA PHE A 237 -9.96 -11.02 -10.72
C PHE A 237 -9.68 -12.06 -9.61
N PRO A 238 -9.63 -13.37 -9.94
CA PRO A 238 -9.46 -14.41 -8.92
C PRO A 238 -8.15 -14.34 -8.15
N LYS A 239 -7.08 -13.81 -8.77
CA LYS A 239 -5.73 -13.70 -8.18
C LYS A 239 -5.37 -12.29 -7.70
N ARG A 240 -6.40 -11.46 -7.44
CA ARG A 240 -6.30 -10.05 -7.02
C ARG A 240 -5.40 -9.81 -5.80
N GLU A 241 -5.48 -10.64 -4.76
CA GLU A 241 -4.67 -10.46 -3.55
C GLU A 241 -3.21 -10.82 -3.78
N GLU A 242 -2.94 -11.87 -4.56
CA GLU A 242 -1.57 -12.28 -4.93
C GLU A 242 -0.86 -11.15 -5.69
N LEU A 243 -1.56 -10.52 -6.64
CA LEU A 243 -1.03 -9.37 -7.37
C LEU A 243 -0.85 -8.14 -6.47
N LEU A 244 -1.84 -7.82 -5.64
CA LEU A 244 -1.79 -6.64 -4.77
C LEU A 244 -0.66 -6.75 -3.72
N ARG A 245 -0.49 -7.92 -3.10
CA ARG A 245 0.60 -8.19 -2.16
C ARG A 245 1.97 -8.17 -2.85
N SER A 246 2.04 -8.61 -4.11
CA SER A 246 3.27 -8.49 -4.90
C SER A 246 3.59 -7.04 -5.24
N LEU A 247 2.60 -6.22 -5.60
CA LEU A 247 2.80 -4.78 -5.79
C LEU A 247 3.30 -4.10 -4.51
N LEU A 248 2.91 -4.58 -3.32
CA LEU A 248 3.40 -4.09 -2.03
C LEU A 248 4.79 -4.62 -1.65
N ASN A 249 5.44 -5.43 -2.50
CA ASN A 249 6.82 -5.89 -2.27
C ASN A 249 7.90 -4.97 -2.86
N VAL A 250 7.49 -3.88 -3.51
CA VAL A 250 8.36 -2.78 -3.94
C VAL A 250 8.53 -1.73 -2.84
N ASP A 251 9.48 -0.82 -3.00
CA ASP A 251 9.69 0.35 -2.15
C ASP A 251 9.01 1.60 -2.72
N LEU A 252 8.84 1.65 -4.06
CA LEU A 252 8.16 2.73 -4.75
C LEU A 252 7.31 2.18 -5.92
N ILE A 253 6.01 2.46 -5.91
CA ILE A 253 5.10 2.18 -7.02
C ILE A 253 4.66 3.48 -7.70
N GLY A 254 4.75 3.53 -9.03
CA GLY A 254 4.43 4.69 -9.84
C GLY A 254 3.21 4.50 -10.71
N PHE A 255 2.39 5.54 -10.80
CA PHE A 255 1.22 5.63 -11.69
C PHE A 255 1.23 6.93 -12.48
N HIS A 256 0.59 6.92 -13.65
CA HIS A 256 0.49 8.09 -14.51
C HIS A 256 -0.39 9.21 -13.97
N THR A 257 -1.54 8.87 -13.37
CA THR A 257 -2.52 9.86 -12.90
C THR A 257 -2.88 9.61 -11.43
N PHE A 258 -3.43 10.64 -10.79
CA PHE A 258 -3.94 10.51 -9.42
C PHE A 258 -5.07 9.48 -9.33
N ASP A 259 -5.93 9.38 -10.34
CA ASP A 259 -7.02 8.41 -10.34
C ASP A 259 -6.54 6.96 -10.25
N TYR A 260 -5.49 6.62 -11.00
CA TYR A 260 -4.94 5.26 -10.96
C TYR A 260 -4.31 4.96 -9.60
N ALA A 261 -3.54 5.90 -9.05
CA ALA A 261 -2.99 5.76 -7.71
C ALA A 261 -4.09 5.65 -6.64
N ARG A 262 -5.14 6.48 -6.71
CA ARG A 262 -6.30 6.44 -5.82
C ARG A 262 -7.02 5.09 -5.88
N HIS A 263 -7.17 4.51 -7.07
CA HIS A 263 -7.77 3.19 -7.22
C HIS A 263 -6.90 2.08 -6.60
N PHE A 264 -5.57 2.16 -6.75
CA PHE A 264 -4.64 1.25 -6.07
C PHE A 264 -4.74 1.36 -4.55
N LEU A 265 -4.73 2.59 -4.01
CA LEU A 265 -4.89 2.85 -2.57
C LEU A 265 -6.22 2.30 -2.05
N SER A 266 -7.32 2.51 -2.80
CA SER A 266 -8.62 1.94 -2.48
C SER A 266 -8.58 0.41 -2.47
N CYS A 267 -7.88 -0.23 -3.41
CA CYS A 267 -7.71 -1.69 -3.39
C CYS A 267 -6.92 -2.16 -2.16
N CYS A 268 -5.84 -1.47 -1.79
CA CYS A 268 -5.04 -1.77 -0.60
C CYS A 268 -5.87 -1.67 0.69
N SER A 269 -6.60 -0.56 0.86
CA SER A 269 -7.49 -0.38 2.02
C SER A 269 -8.59 -1.44 2.03
N ARG A 270 -9.36 -1.55 0.94
CA ARG A 270 -10.53 -2.44 0.89
C ARG A 270 -10.18 -3.93 0.91
N MET A 271 -9.06 -4.36 0.35
CA MET A 271 -8.75 -5.80 0.26
C MET A 271 -7.78 -6.28 1.32
N LEU A 272 -6.92 -5.39 1.81
CA LEU A 272 -5.85 -5.76 2.75
C LEU A 272 -5.94 -5.02 4.09
N GLY A 273 -6.90 -4.10 4.26
CA GLY A 273 -7.05 -3.29 5.48
C GLY A 273 -5.91 -2.30 5.66
N LEU A 274 -5.24 -1.91 4.58
CA LEU A 274 -4.05 -1.04 4.64
C LEU A 274 -4.44 0.43 4.43
N GLU A 275 -4.20 1.24 5.44
CA GLU A 275 -4.30 2.69 5.35
C GLU A 275 -3.07 3.29 4.67
N HIS A 276 -3.25 4.50 4.15
CA HIS A 276 -2.17 5.29 3.60
C HIS A 276 -2.06 6.62 4.32
N VAL A 277 -0.84 7.10 4.49
CA VAL A 277 -0.56 8.40 5.11
C VAL A 277 -0.01 9.33 4.04
N THR A 278 -0.52 10.56 4.02
CA THR A 278 0.07 11.63 3.21
C THR A 278 0.92 12.52 4.11
N SER A 279 2.23 12.53 3.88
CA SER A 279 3.16 13.36 4.66
C SER A 279 4.16 14.05 3.75
N ARG A 280 4.31 15.38 3.92
CA ARG A 280 5.25 16.22 3.16
C ARG A 280 5.13 16.04 1.63
N GLY A 281 3.90 15.85 1.13
CA GLY A 281 3.62 15.66 -0.30
C GLY A 281 3.94 14.27 -0.85
N SER A 282 4.32 13.31 -0.01
CA SER A 282 4.46 11.89 -0.36
C SER A 282 3.29 11.08 0.19
N ILE A 283 2.80 10.13 -0.61
CA ILE A 283 1.80 9.14 -0.18
C ILE A 283 2.53 7.86 0.16
N MET A 284 2.34 7.34 1.37
CA MET A 284 3.01 6.15 1.87
C MET A 284 2.00 5.13 2.39
N ILE A 285 2.26 3.85 2.15
CA ILE A 285 1.54 2.73 2.76
C ILE A 285 2.51 2.02 3.70
N GLU A 286 2.19 1.94 4.99
CA GLU A 286 2.96 1.10 5.91
C GLU A 286 2.57 -0.36 5.69
N TYR A 287 3.54 -1.20 5.36
CA TYR A 287 3.33 -2.62 5.10
C TYR A 287 4.42 -3.45 5.80
N TYR A 288 4.05 -4.00 6.96
CA TYR A 288 4.91 -4.83 7.80
C TYR A 288 6.25 -4.17 8.18
N GLY A 289 6.18 -2.91 8.63
CA GLY A 289 7.35 -2.13 9.05
C GLY A 289 8.15 -1.52 7.90
N ARG A 290 7.66 -1.60 6.66
CA ARG A 290 8.20 -0.87 5.50
C ARG A 290 7.25 0.22 5.06
N ASP A 291 7.81 1.34 4.63
CA ASP A 291 7.04 2.40 4.01
C ASP A 291 7.12 2.26 2.48
N ILE A 292 6.00 1.95 1.85
CA ILE A 292 5.91 1.83 0.39
C ILE A 292 5.43 3.16 -0.17
N GLY A 293 6.27 3.79 -0.98
CA GLY A 293 5.92 5.05 -1.62
C GLY A 293 4.98 4.87 -2.81
N VAL A 294 4.01 5.77 -2.95
CA VAL A 294 3.13 5.87 -4.12
C VAL A 294 3.43 7.17 -4.85
N LYS A 295 3.96 7.06 -6.07
CA LYS A 295 4.31 8.18 -6.94
C LYS A 295 3.26 8.38 -8.02
N ILE A 296 2.79 9.61 -8.19
CA ILE A 296 1.96 10.01 -9.32
C ILE A 296 2.81 10.88 -10.23
N MET A 297 3.04 10.42 -11.46
CA MET A 297 3.82 11.18 -12.43
C MET A 297 3.53 10.72 -13.86
N PRO A 298 2.93 11.58 -14.69
CA PRO A 298 2.85 11.35 -16.12
C PRO A 298 4.25 11.15 -16.71
N THR A 299 4.41 10.16 -17.58
CA THR A 299 5.64 10.08 -18.38
C THR A 299 5.58 11.09 -19.53
N GLY A 300 6.73 11.31 -20.17
CA GLY A 300 6.88 12.19 -21.31
C GLY A 300 7.56 11.49 -22.48
N VAL A 301 7.97 12.30 -23.45
CA VAL A 301 8.79 11.89 -24.60
C VAL A 301 10.10 12.66 -24.56
N ASN A 302 11.06 12.30 -25.42
CA ASN A 302 12.26 13.10 -25.67
C ASN A 302 12.01 14.10 -26.83
N PRO A 303 11.86 15.42 -26.58
CA PRO A 303 11.61 16.39 -27.65
C PRO A 303 12.74 16.49 -28.67
N ASP A 304 13.99 16.43 -28.21
CA ASP A 304 15.17 16.64 -29.06
C ASP A 304 15.25 15.58 -30.16
N ARG A 305 14.87 14.34 -29.85
CA ARG A 305 14.78 13.24 -30.83
C ARG A 305 13.93 13.59 -32.06
N PHE A 306 12.81 14.28 -31.85
CA PHE A 306 11.91 14.66 -32.96
C PHE A 306 12.40 15.95 -33.63
N LEU A 307 12.88 16.92 -32.86
CA LEU A 307 13.35 18.20 -33.38
C LEU A 307 14.62 18.06 -34.24
N ASP A 308 15.55 17.20 -33.81
CA ASP A 308 16.80 16.92 -34.53
C ASP A 308 16.57 16.05 -35.79
N SER A 309 15.41 15.40 -35.88
CA SER A 309 15.03 14.52 -37.01
C SER A 309 14.32 15.26 -38.16
N PHE A 310 14.32 16.60 -38.17
CA PHE A 310 13.88 17.43 -39.32
C PHE A 310 14.98 17.55 -40.40
N GLY A 311 15.54 16.42 -40.83
CA GLY A 311 16.51 16.36 -41.94
C GLY A 311 15.86 16.38 -43.32
N ASP A 312 16.70 16.26 -44.37
CA ASP A 312 16.29 16.38 -45.77
C ASP A 312 15.16 15.41 -46.16
N ASP A 313 15.23 14.13 -45.74
CA ASP A 313 14.19 13.14 -46.03
C ASP A 313 12.83 13.52 -45.41
N THR A 314 12.86 14.03 -44.17
CA THR A 314 11.66 14.46 -43.44
C THR A 314 11.04 15.67 -44.12
N LEU A 315 11.86 16.63 -44.53
CA LEU A 315 11.41 17.84 -45.21
C LEU A 315 10.86 17.53 -46.60
N TRP A 316 11.52 16.64 -47.36
CA TRP A 316 11.03 16.17 -48.66
C TRP A 316 9.67 15.49 -48.52
N ARG A 317 9.53 14.53 -47.60
CA ARG A 317 8.27 13.82 -47.38
C ARG A 317 7.17 14.77 -46.92
N ARG A 318 7.51 15.76 -46.10
CA ARG A 318 6.59 16.81 -45.66
C ARG A 318 6.10 17.67 -46.83
N GLU A 319 6.99 18.08 -47.73
CA GLU A 319 6.61 18.86 -48.93
C GLU A 319 5.70 18.06 -49.87
N GLU A 320 5.99 16.79 -50.08
CA GLU A 320 5.14 15.89 -50.85
C GLU A 320 3.71 15.82 -50.27
N LEU A 321 3.60 15.63 -48.95
CA LEU A 321 2.31 15.59 -48.25
C LEU A 321 1.58 16.95 -48.29
N LEU A 322 2.29 18.08 -48.15
CA LEU A 322 1.71 19.41 -48.28
C LEU A 322 1.12 19.64 -49.68
N ASN A 323 1.80 19.17 -50.72
CA ASN A 323 1.31 19.23 -52.10
C ASN A 323 0.10 18.31 -52.31
N GLN A 324 0.16 17.09 -51.74
CA GLN A 324 -0.93 16.11 -51.83
C GLN A 324 -2.23 16.61 -51.19
N PHE A 325 -2.14 17.27 -50.04
CA PHE A 325 -3.29 17.75 -49.26
C PHE A 325 -3.52 19.25 -49.38
N GLN A 326 -3.00 19.88 -50.44
CA GLN A 326 -3.11 21.33 -50.63
C GLN A 326 -4.58 21.78 -50.62
N GLY A 327 -4.88 22.79 -49.78
CA GLY A 327 -6.23 23.34 -49.64
C GLY A 327 -7.17 22.49 -48.78
N GLN A 328 -6.69 21.39 -48.20
CA GLN A 328 -7.43 20.57 -47.24
C GLN A 328 -6.96 20.82 -45.81
N THR A 329 -7.87 20.70 -44.84
CA THR A 329 -7.60 20.63 -43.41
C THR A 329 -7.36 19.18 -43.04
N VAL A 330 -6.18 18.91 -42.46
CA VAL A 330 -5.72 17.54 -42.20
C VAL A 330 -5.93 17.18 -40.73
N LEU A 331 -6.79 16.20 -40.48
CA LEU A 331 -6.90 15.52 -39.20
C LEU A 331 -5.95 14.33 -39.18
N ILE A 332 -5.34 14.03 -38.02
CA ILE A 332 -4.52 12.83 -37.84
C ILE A 332 -4.97 12.00 -36.66
N GLY A 333 -5.05 10.69 -36.87
CA GLY A 333 -5.16 9.67 -35.84
C GLY A 333 -4.02 8.68 -35.97
N VAL A 334 -3.37 8.33 -34.86
CA VAL A 334 -2.31 7.31 -34.83
C VAL A 334 -2.60 6.39 -33.67
N ASP A 335 -2.96 5.14 -33.97
CA ASP A 335 -3.42 4.20 -32.96
C ASP A 335 -2.97 2.78 -33.31
N ASP A 336 -2.81 1.94 -32.29
CA ASP A 336 -2.72 0.50 -32.50
C ASP A 336 -4.12 -0.05 -32.80
N MET A 337 -4.21 -1.12 -33.60
CA MET A 337 -5.46 -1.85 -33.74
C MET A 337 -5.78 -2.59 -32.42
N ASP A 338 -6.58 -1.95 -31.57
CA ASP A 338 -6.92 -2.37 -30.20
C ASP A 338 -8.30 -1.85 -29.80
N LEU A 339 -9.04 -2.67 -29.03
CA LEU A 339 -10.42 -2.43 -28.60
C LEU A 339 -10.62 -1.12 -27.83
N PHE A 340 -9.57 -0.61 -27.18
CA PHE A 340 -9.67 0.56 -26.32
C PHE A 340 -9.26 1.87 -27.02
N LYS A 341 -8.90 1.83 -28.31
CA LYS A 341 -8.47 3.02 -29.07
C LYS A 341 -9.62 3.81 -29.70
N GLY A 342 -10.82 3.22 -29.79
CA GLY A 342 -12.02 3.92 -30.26
C GLY A 342 -11.84 4.51 -31.68
N ILE A 343 -11.20 3.77 -32.58
CA ILE A 343 -10.92 4.22 -33.95
C ILE A 343 -12.25 4.38 -34.71
N GLU A 344 -13.19 3.46 -34.50
CA GLU A 344 -14.54 3.50 -35.03
C GLU A 344 -15.29 4.77 -34.61
N LEU A 345 -15.17 5.18 -33.35
CA LEU A 345 -15.81 6.39 -32.82
C LEU A 345 -15.26 7.65 -33.51
N LYS A 346 -13.95 7.66 -33.79
CA LYS A 346 -13.28 8.72 -34.54
C LYS A 346 -13.81 8.84 -35.96
N LEU A 347 -13.89 7.71 -36.68
CA LEU A 347 -14.39 7.67 -38.04
C LEU A 347 -15.85 8.12 -38.12
N MET A 348 -16.69 7.63 -37.20
CA MET A 348 -18.10 8.04 -37.12
C MET A 348 -18.25 9.53 -36.80
N ALA A 349 -17.36 10.11 -35.99
CA ALA A 349 -17.37 11.54 -35.71
C ALA A 349 -16.99 12.37 -36.95
N VAL A 350 -15.99 11.93 -37.72
CA VAL A 350 -15.64 12.57 -39.01
C VAL A 350 -16.81 12.47 -39.99
N GLU A 351 -17.48 11.32 -40.07
CA GLU A 351 -18.69 11.18 -40.86
C GLU A 351 -19.77 12.19 -40.45
N ARG A 352 -20.01 12.33 -39.13
CA ARG A 352 -21.00 13.26 -38.58
C ARG A 352 -20.68 14.71 -38.93
N VAL A 353 -19.41 15.11 -38.90
CA VAL A 353 -18.98 16.44 -39.35
C VAL A 353 -19.32 16.64 -40.83
N LEU A 354 -19.05 15.65 -41.69
CA LEU A 354 -19.35 15.75 -43.12
C LEU A 354 -20.85 15.72 -43.44
N ASP A 355 -21.66 15.08 -42.59
CA ASP A 355 -23.12 15.09 -42.68
C ASP A 355 -23.68 16.47 -42.29
N HIS A 356 -23.31 16.99 -41.12
CA HIS A 356 -23.85 18.24 -40.55
C HIS A 356 -23.26 19.52 -41.16
N HIS A 357 -22.03 19.44 -41.69
CA HIS A 357 -21.31 20.59 -42.24
C HIS A 357 -20.85 20.32 -43.68
N PRO A 358 -21.77 20.35 -44.67
CA PRO A 358 -21.45 20.06 -46.06
C PRO A 358 -20.35 20.96 -46.66
N GLU A 359 -20.09 22.13 -46.10
CA GLU A 359 -19.05 23.06 -46.55
C GLU A 359 -17.62 22.52 -46.41
N TRP A 360 -17.43 21.45 -45.62
CA TRP A 360 -16.16 20.76 -45.39
C TRP A 360 -15.95 19.54 -46.29
N ARG A 361 -16.96 19.13 -47.08
CA ARG A 361 -16.80 18.05 -48.07
C ARG A 361 -15.80 18.49 -49.15
N GLY A 362 -14.78 17.67 -49.40
CA GLY A 362 -13.68 18.02 -50.30
C GLY A 362 -12.59 18.88 -49.66
N LYS A 363 -12.75 19.28 -48.40
CA LYS A 363 -11.80 20.13 -47.67
C LYS A 363 -11.28 19.50 -46.38
N LEU A 364 -12.00 18.56 -45.78
CA LEU A 364 -11.56 17.88 -44.56
C LEU A 364 -11.07 16.47 -44.90
N VAL A 365 -9.90 16.09 -44.41
CA VAL A 365 -9.36 14.73 -44.56
C VAL A 365 -8.89 14.21 -43.21
N LEU A 366 -9.17 12.94 -42.92
CA LEU A 366 -8.58 12.21 -41.80
C LEU A 366 -7.52 11.24 -42.34
N ILE A 367 -6.28 11.39 -41.88
CA ILE A 367 -5.24 10.39 -42.04
C ILE A 367 -5.24 9.52 -40.78
N GLN A 368 -5.67 8.27 -40.90
CA GLN A 368 -5.60 7.31 -39.80
C GLN A 368 -4.43 6.35 -40.04
N VAL A 369 -3.39 6.51 -39.24
CA VAL A 369 -2.28 5.57 -39.13
C VAL A 369 -2.66 4.50 -38.12
N THR A 370 -2.62 3.25 -38.55
CA THR A 370 -3.01 2.09 -37.75
C THR A 370 -1.85 1.14 -37.64
N ASN A 371 -1.30 0.99 -36.44
CA ASN A 371 -0.25 0.00 -36.17
C ASN A 371 -0.86 -1.39 -36.02
N ALA A 372 -0.05 -2.42 -36.31
CA ALA A 372 -0.46 -3.81 -36.21
C ALA A 372 -1.01 -4.17 -34.81
N PRO A 373 -2.00 -5.06 -34.73
CA PRO A 373 -2.56 -5.49 -33.46
C PRO A 373 -1.52 -6.24 -32.61
N ARG A 374 -1.59 -6.04 -31.29
CA ARG A 374 -0.66 -6.69 -30.33
C ARG A 374 -1.05 -8.14 -29.98
N SER A 375 -2.24 -8.58 -30.41
CA SER A 375 -2.75 -9.95 -30.25
C SER A 375 -3.77 -10.27 -31.34
N SER A 376 -3.93 -11.55 -31.66
CA SER A 376 -4.83 -12.06 -32.70
C SER A 376 -6.12 -12.65 -32.13
N SER A 377 -6.86 -11.88 -31.31
CA SER A 377 -8.15 -12.32 -30.78
C SER A 377 -9.27 -12.11 -31.79
N LYS A 378 -10.34 -12.91 -31.66
CA LYS A 378 -11.55 -12.77 -32.49
C LYS A 378 -12.13 -11.35 -32.41
N ASP A 379 -12.20 -10.77 -31.21
CA ASP A 379 -12.74 -9.43 -31.00
C ASP A 379 -11.92 -8.35 -31.74
N ILE A 380 -10.60 -8.52 -31.84
CA ILE A 380 -9.73 -7.58 -32.59
C ILE A 380 -9.96 -7.71 -34.10
N THR A 381 -10.11 -8.93 -34.62
CA THR A 381 -10.43 -9.14 -36.03
C THR A 381 -11.79 -8.56 -36.39
N GLU A 382 -12.81 -8.79 -35.57
CA GLU A 382 -14.15 -8.22 -35.77
C GLU A 382 -14.14 -6.68 -35.71
N LEU A 383 -13.37 -6.10 -34.78
CA LEU A 383 -13.16 -4.65 -34.73
C LEU A 383 -12.47 -4.13 -36.00
N HIS A 384 -11.41 -4.80 -36.45
CA HIS A 384 -10.65 -4.40 -37.64
C HIS A 384 -11.55 -4.36 -38.88
N ASP A 385 -12.29 -5.44 -39.14
CA ASP A 385 -13.25 -5.53 -40.24
C ASP A 385 -14.33 -4.43 -40.15
N PHE A 386 -14.84 -4.17 -38.94
CA PHE A 386 -15.83 -3.12 -38.70
C PHE A 386 -15.27 -1.73 -39.00
N VAL A 387 -14.09 -1.40 -38.47
CA VAL A 387 -13.44 -0.09 -38.65
C VAL A 387 -13.15 0.17 -40.13
N LEU A 388 -12.63 -0.82 -40.86
CA LEU A 388 -12.42 -0.73 -42.30
C LEU A 388 -13.74 -0.50 -43.06
N SER A 389 -14.80 -1.23 -42.70
CA SER A 389 -16.12 -1.04 -43.32
C SER A 389 -16.66 0.38 -43.14
N VAL A 390 -16.39 1.01 -41.99
CA VAL A 390 -16.77 2.40 -41.71
C VAL A 390 -15.95 3.36 -42.57
N ALA A 391 -14.63 3.19 -42.65
CA ALA A 391 -13.76 4.01 -43.50
C ALA A 391 -14.19 3.94 -44.98
N ASP A 392 -14.44 2.74 -45.49
CA ASP A 392 -14.93 2.49 -46.85
C ASP A 392 -16.28 3.15 -47.11
N ARG A 393 -17.20 3.06 -46.15
CA ARG A 393 -18.52 3.68 -46.25
C ARG A 393 -18.42 5.21 -46.37
N ILE A 394 -17.57 5.84 -45.56
CA ILE A 394 -17.33 7.29 -45.60
C ILE A 394 -16.71 7.68 -46.95
N ASN A 395 -15.67 6.95 -47.39
CA ASN A 395 -15.02 7.20 -48.67
C ASN A 395 -15.99 7.04 -49.85
N LYS A 396 -16.82 5.99 -49.87
CA LYS A 396 -17.86 5.79 -50.91
C LYS A 396 -18.89 6.93 -50.93
N LYS A 397 -19.27 7.46 -49.76
CA LYS A 397 -20.29 8.51 -49.64
C LYS A 397 -19.80 9.90 -50.03
N TYR A 398 -18.55 10.26 -49.73
CA TYR A 398 -18.07 11.65 -49.88
C TYR A 398 -16.85 11.85 -50.78
N SER A 399 -16.23 10.80 -51.30
CA SER A 399 -15.10 10.95 -52.24
C SER A 399 -15.49 11.73 -53.49
N ARG A 400 -14.53 12.45 -54.06
CA ARG A 400 -14.74 13.21 -55.31
C ARG A 400 -13.42 13.31 -56.09
N GLY A 401 -13.35 12.65 -57.24
CA GLY A 401 -12.12 12.61 -58.03
C GLY A 401 -10.98 11.98 -57.22
N SER A 402 -9.90 12.72 -57.00
CA SER A 402 -8.77 12.29 -56.16
C SER A 402 -8.96 12.53 -54.66
N TYR A 403 -10.02 13.22 -54.24
CA TYR A 403 -10.30 13.47 -52.82
C TYR A 403 -10.88 12.23 -52.13
N LEU A 404 -10.21 11.81 -51.05
CA LEU A 404 -10.68 10.81 -50.10
C LEU A 404 -10.83 11.46 -48.71
N PRO A 405 -12.01 11.44 -48.08
CA PRO A 405 -12.20 11.96 -46.73
C PRO A 405 -11.43 11.17 -45.66
N VAL A 406 -11.15 9.88 -45.88
CA VAL A 406 -10.38 9.02 -44.97
C VAL A 406 -9.25 8.35 -45.72
N VAL A 407 -8.01 8.64 -45.31
CA VAL A 407 -6.79 7.99 -45.80
C VAL A 407 -6.33 6.99 -44.74
N TRP A 408 -6.46 5.70 -45.06
CA TRP A 408 -6.08 4.61 -44.18
C TRP A 408 -4.62 4.20 -44.43
N VAL A 409 -3.79 4.22 -43.39
CA VAL A 409 -2.37 3.84 -43.44
C VAL A 409 -2.12 2.70 -42.46
N GLU A 410 -2.07 1.48 -42.98
CA GLU A 410 -1.83 0.27 -42.18
C GLU A 410 -0.54 -0.40 -42.63
N ARG A 411 0.57 0.17 -42.17
CA ARG A 411 1.94 -0.31 -42.40
C ARG A 411 2.87 0.33 -41.37
N PRO A 412 4.08 -0.21 -41.18
CA PRO A 412 5.12 0.49 -40.44
C PRO A 412 5.37 1.89 -41.03
N VAL A 413 5.43 2.89 -40.15
CA VAL A 413 5.72 4.29 -40.50
C VAL A 413 7.04 4.66 -39.82
N SER A 414 8.02 5.09 -40.62
CA SER A 414 9.32 5.52 -40.10
C SER A 414 9.20 6.79 -39.26
N LEU A 415 10.20 7.08 -38.41
CA LEU A 415 10.21 8.32 -37.62
C LEU A 415 10.13 9.57 -38.52
N CYS A 416 10.88 9.60 -39.62
CA CYS A 416 10.86 10.66 -40.62
C CYS A 416 9.44 10.88 -41.19
N GLU A 417 8.76 9.81 -41.62
CA GLU A 417 7.40 9.93 -42.16
C GLU A 417 6.40 10.32 -41.07
N LYS A 418 6.55 9.79 -39.85
CA LYS A 418 5.70 10.14 -38.70
C LYS A 418 5.81 11.64 -38.37
N ILE A 419 7.02 12.19 -38.35
CA ILE A 419 7.26 13.63 -38.16
C ILE A 419 6.61 14.42 -39.29
N ALA A 420 6.80 14.00 -40.54
CA ALA A 420 6.20 14.67 -41.70
C ALA A 420 4.66 14.73 -41.58
N LEU A 421 4.02 13.59 -41.28
CA LEU A 421 2.58 13.48 -41.08
C LEU A 421 2.07 14.37 -39.93
N TYR A 422 2.69 14.31 -38.76
CA TYR A 422 2.32 15.17 -37.63
C TYR A 422 2.52 16.65 -37.96
N SER A 423 3.60 17.00 -38.66
CA SER A 423 3.94 18.39 -38.95
C SER A 423 2.93 19.06 -39.88
N ILE A 424 2.27 18.32 -40.77
CA ILE A 424 1.24 18.87 -41.67
C ILE A 424 -0.16 18.87 -41.03
N ALA A 425 -0.41 17.98 -40.07
CA ALA A 425 -1.74 17.80 -39.49
C ALA A 425 -2.22 19.03 -38.69
N ASP A 426 -3.38 19.55 -39.06
CA ASP A 426 -4.03 20.68 -38.40
C ASP A 426 -4.55 20.35 -37.01
N VAL A 427 -5.07 19.13 -36.83
CA VAL A 427 -5.67 18.64 -35.59
C VAL A 427 -5.30 17.18 -35.39
N ALA A 428 -4.79 16.81 -34.22
CA ALA A 428 -4.70 15.41 -33.81
C ALA A 428 -5.95 15.01 -33.02
N VAL A 429 -6.51 13.84 -33.36
CA VAL A 429 -7.75 13.33 -32.79
C VAL A 429 -7.49 11.99 -32.10
N VAL A 430 -7.63 11.98 -30.78
CA VAL A 430 -7.38 10.81 -29.91
C VAL A 430 -8.67 10.46 -29.17
N THR A 431 -9.28 9.35 -29.55
CA THR A 431 -10.62 8.90 -29.10
C THR A 431 -10.58 7.63 -28.26
N ALA A 432 -9.41 7.27 -27.74
CA ALA A 432 -9.26 6.08 -26.91
C ALA A 432 -10.26 6.09 -25.75
N THR A 433 -11.02 5.01 -25.61
CA THR A 433 -12.06 4.84 -24.59
C THR A 433 -11.45 4.60 -23.21
N ARG A 434 -10.25 4.03 -23.17
CA ARG A 434 -9.34 3.99 -22.01
C ARG A 434 -7.90 3.90 -22.49
N ASP A 435 -7.00 4.69 -21.91
CA ASP A 435 -5.56 4.59 -22.16
C ASP A 435 -4.75 5.06 -20.95
N GLY A 436 -3.63 4.39 -20.67
CA GLY A 436 -2.77 4.70 -19.53
C GLY A 436 -2.18 6.12 -19.61
N MET A 437 -1.60 6.50 -20.74
CA MET A 437 -1.08 7.85 -20.96
C MET A 437 -1.46 8.38 -22.34
N ASN A 438 -1.17 7.61 -23.40
CA ASN A 438 -1.16 8.03 -24.80
C ASN A 438 -0.14 9.16 -25.09
N LEU A 439 0.94 8.81 -25.82
CA LEU A 439 2.03 9.74 -26.13
C LEU A 439 1.88 10.44 -27.49
N VAL A 440 0.93 10.01 -28.33
CA VAL A 440 0.69 10.59 -29.67
C VAL A 440 0.46 12.11 -29.61
N PRO A 441 -0.34 12.66 -28.67
CA PRO A 441 -0.45 14.11 -28.53
C PRO A 441 0.88 14.81 -28.28
N TYR A 442 1.79 14.20 -27.51
CA TYR A 442 3.08 14.82 -27.16
C TYR A 442 3.99 14.85 -28.38
N GLU A 443 4.12 13.72 -29.08
CA GLU A 443 4.86 13.62 -30.35
C GLU A 443 4.34 14.64 -31.37
N TYR A 444 3.01 14.73 -31.53
CA TYR A 444 2.36 15.68 -32.41
C TYR A 444 2.68 17.14 -32.03
N ILE A 445 2.59 17.50 -30.75
CA ILE A 445 2.92 18.85 -30.27
C ILE A 445 4.36 19.23 -30.64
N ILE A 446 5.31 18.31 -30.46
CA ILE A 446 6.73 18.56 -30.79
C ILE A 446 6.92 18.74 -32.29
N CYS A 447 6.30 17.89 -33.11
CA CYS A 447 6.39 18.01 -34.57
C CYS A 447 5.74 19.31 -35.09
N ARG A 448 4.73 19.83 -34.38
CA ARG A 448 4.10 21.13 -34.69
C ARG A 448 4.87 22.34 -34.18
N GLN A 449 5.71 22.18 -33.15
CA GLN A 449 6.73 23.17 -32.80
C GLN A 449 7.73 23.32 -33.94
N GLY A 450 8.11 22.19 -34.55
CA GLY A 450 8.86 22.11 -35.78
C GLY A 450 10.32 22.53 -35.66
N ALA A 451 11.04 22.47 -36.78
CA ALA A 451 12.44 22.87 -36.87
C ALA A 451 12.66 24.34 -36.44
N PRO A 452 13.86 24.71 -35.96
CA PRO A 452 14.16 26.05 -35.41
C PRO A 452 13.86 27.21 -36.36
N ASP A 453 13.92 26.97 -37.66
CA ASP A 453 13.71 27.91 -38.76
C ASP A 453 12.23 28.10 -39.14
N ILE A 454 11.31 27.30 -38.61
CA ILE A 454 9.87 27.48 -38.84
C ILE A 454 9.40 28.76 -38.13
N PRO A 455 8.79 29.74 -38.86
CA PRO A 455 8.30 30.97 -38.26
C PRO A 455 7.31 30.71 -37.13
N ALA A 456 7.40 31.49 -36.05
CA ALA A 456 6.51 31.36 -34.89
C ALA A 456 5.01 31.42 -35.28
N GLU A 457 4.68 32.17 -36.32
CA GLU A 457 3.33 32.34 -36.87
C GLU A 457 2.74 31.08 -37.49
N LYS A 458 3.56 30.05 -37.74
CA LYS A 458 3.14 28.75 -38.27
C LYS A 458 3.07 27.67 -37.18
N LYS A 459 3.49 27.98 -35.94
CA LYS A 459 3.54 27.03 -34.82
C LYS A 459 2.18 26.96 -34.13
N ALA A 460 1.38 25.99 -34.55
CA ALA A 460 0.03 25.77 -34.05
C ALA A 460 -0.24 24.28 -33.89
N SER A 461 -0.65 23.82 -32.70
CA SER A 461 -1.18 22.47 -32.47
C SER A 461 -2.60 22.54 -31.97
N MET A 462 -3.47 21.69 -32.52
CA MET A 462 -4.83 21.49 -32.03
C MET A 462 -5.08 20.04 -31.72
N LEU A 463 -5.75 19.80 -30.61
CA LEU A 463 -5.95 18.49 -30.02
C LEU A 463 -7.43 18.30 -29.69
N VAL A 464 -8.01 17.20 -30.16
CA VAL A 464 -9.29 16.67 -29.69
C VAL A 464 -8.97 15.36 -28.98
N VAL A 465 -9.15 15.34 -27.66
CA VAL A 465 -8.60 14.26 -26.81
C VAL A 465 -9.69 13.73 -25.90
N SER A 466 -9.81 12.41 -25.84
CA SER A 466 -10.67 11.72 -24.89
C SER A 466 -10.39 12.13 -23.44
N GLU A 467 -11.43 12.26 -22.62
CA GLU A 467 -11.25 12.45 -21.18
C GLU A 467 -10.71 11.21 -20.45
N PHE A 468 -10.70 10.05 -21.11
CA PHE A 468 -10.31 8.77 -20.54
C PHE A 468 -8.85 8.35 -20.81
N VAL A 469 -8.01 9.27 -21.30
CA VAL A 469 -6.57 9.03 -21.52
C VAL A 469 -5.72 9.81 -20.51
N GLY A 470 -4.62 9.20 -20.05
CA GLY A 470 -3.81 9.78 -18.98
C GLY A 470 -3.13 11.12 -19.30
N CYS A 471 -2.94 11.48 -20.57
CA CYS A 471 -2.40 12.78 -20.96
C CYS A 471 -3.44 13.92 -20.91
N SER A 472 -4.74 13.61 -20.84
CA SER A 472 -5.83 14.59 -20.92
C SER A 472 -5.81 15.66 -19.80
N PRO A 473 -5.52 15.31 -18.53
CA PRO A 473 -5.36 16.29 -17.46
C PRO A 473 -4.17 17.23 -17.67
N SER A 474 -3.08 16.73 -18.26
CA SER A 474 -1.83 17.48 -18.50
C SER A 474 -1.94 18.51 -19.64
N LEU A 475 -2.73 18.21 -20.68
CA LEU A 475 -2.85 19.04 -21.87
C LEU A 475 -4.02 20.02 -21.77
N SER A 476 -3.86 21.05 -20.93
CA SER A 476 -4.92 22.04 -20.64
C SER A 476 -5.51 22.81 -21.84
N GLY A 477 -4.79 22.86 -22.97
CA GLY A 477 -5.26 23.49 -24.20
C GLY A 477 -6.00 22.53 -25.16
N ALA A 478 -6.18 21.26 -24.81
CA ALA A 478 -6.90 20.30 -25.63
C ALA A 478 -8.42 20.51 -25.54
N ILE A 479 -9.14 20.15 -26.59
CA ILE A 479 -10.61 20.03 -26.58
C ILE A 479 -10.91 18.63 -26.06
N ARG A 480 -11.40 18.56 -24.81
CA ARG A 480 -11.75 17.29 -24.18
C ARG A 480 -13.11 16.82 -24.63
N VAL A 481 -13.20 15.54 -24.99
CA VAL A 481 -14.43 14.91 -25.46
C VAL A 481 -14.66 13.60 -24.73
N ASN A 482 -15.93 13.25 -24.56
CA ASN A 482 -16.29 11.90 -24.18
C ASN A 482 -16.45 11.07 -25.47
N PRO A 483 -15.54 10.12 -25.79
CA PRO A 483 -15.56 9.41 -27.07
C PRO A 483 -16.83 8.57 -27.29
N TRP A 484 -17.53 8.16 -26.22
CA TRP A 484 -18.78 7.41 -26.30
C TRP A 484 -19.94 8.26 -26.86
N ASN A 485 -19.81 9.58 -26.82
CA ASN A 485 -20.73 10.49 -27.49
C ASN A 485 -20.10 10.97 -28.80
N VAL A 486 -20.42 10.27 -29.91
CA VAL A 486 -19.92 10.59 -31.26
C VAL A 486 -20.23 12.02 -31.67
N ASP A 487 -21.37 12.59 -31.26
CA ASP A 487 -21.70 13.99 -31.52
C ASP A 487 -20.77 14.95 -30.78
N SER A 488 -20.43 14.66 -29.52
CA SER A 488 -19.44 15.44 -28.77
C SER A 488 -18.06 15.42 -29.43
N VAL A 489 -17.64 14.28 -29.99
CA VAL A 489 -16.38 14.18 -30.74
C VAL A 489 -16.46 14.99 -32.04
N ALA A 490 -17.57 14.91 -32.77
CA ALA A 490 -17.80 15.66 -34.00
C ALA A 490 -17.79 17.17 -33.75
N ASP A 491 -18.49 17.63 -32.71
CA ASP A 491 -18.50 19.04 -32.27
C ASP A 491 -17.09 19.49 -31.85
N GLY A 492 -16.34 18.62 -31.18
CA GLY A 492 -14.95 18.87 -30.81
C GLY A 492 -14.04 19.04 -32.04
N ILE A 493 -14.18 18.18 -33.04
CA ILE A 493 -13.47 18.29 -34.34
C ILE A 493 -13.87 19.58 -35.04
N TYR A 494 -15.17 19.88 -35.14
CA TYR A 494 -15.67 21.09 -35.79
C TYR A 494 -15.16 22.36 -35.11
N SER A 495 -15.17 22.39 -33.78
CA SER A 495 -14.60 23.48 -32.98
C SER A 495 -13.10 23.65 -33.25
N ALA A 496 -12.35 22.54 -33.32
CA ALA A 496 -10.90 22.57 -33.59
C ALA A 496 -10.57 23.17 -34.96
N ILE A 497 -11.29 22.76 -36.02
CA ILE A 497 -11.01 23.20 -37.39
C ILE A 497 -11.48 24.64 -37.68
N LYS A 498 -12.50 25.14 -36.94
CA LYS A 498 -12.97 26.52 -37.04
C LYS A 498 -12.22 27.49 -36.13
N MET A 499 -11.37 26.99 -35.23
CA MET A 499 -10.71 27.82 -34.23
C MET A 499 -9.82 28.89 -34.87
N PRO A 500 -9.96 30.17 -34.47
CA PRO A 500 -9.09 31.24 -34.95
C PRO A 500 -7.61 30.94 -34.68
N LEU A 501 -6.74 31.31 -35.62
CA LEU A 501 -5.31 31.02 -35.54
C LEU A 501 -4.65 31.55 -34.26
N HIS A 502 -5.08 32.73 -33.78
CA HIS A 502 -4.60 33.32 -32.53
C HIS A 502 -4.81 32.38 -31.32
N ASP A 503 -6.01 31.80 -31.20
CA ASP A 503 -6.33 30.87 -30.11
C ASP A 503 -5.56 29.56 -30.25
N ARG A 504 -5.35 29.09 -31.49
CA ARG A 504 -4.51 27.91 -31.76
C ARG A 504 -3.06 28.14 -31.30
N HIS A 505 -2.50 29.34 -31.52
CA HIS A 505 -1.15 29.68 -31.04
C HIS A 505 -1.06 29.72 -29.51
N LEU A 506 -2.06 30.29 -28.84
CA LEU A 506 -2.10 30.32 -27.36
C LEU A 506 -2.17 28.91 -26.77
N ARG A 507 -2.99 28.03 -27.34
CA ARG A 507 -3.07 26.61 -26.94
C ARG A 507 -1.76 25.89 -27.21
N HIS A 508 -1.18 26.08 -28.39
CA HIS A 508 0.11 25.51 -28.75
C HIS A 508 1.22 25.90 -27.77
N ALA A 509 1.33 27.18 -27.40
CA ALA A 509 2.33 27.65 -26.46
C ALA A 509 2.21 26.96 -25.08
N LYS A 510 0.99 26.74 -24.60
CA LYS A 510 0.74 25.98 -23.35
C LYS A 510 1.13 24.51 -23.49
N HIS A 511 0.74 23.88 -24.59
CA HIS A 511 1.09 22.49 -24.89
C HIS A 511 2.61 22.29 -24.98
N TRP A 512 3.28 23.12 -25.77
CA TRP A 512 4.73 23.08 -25.95
C TRP A 512 5.46 23.25 -24.63
N ARG A 513 5.10 24.26 -23.83
CA ARG A 513 5.70 24.48 -22.50
C ARG A 513 5.63 23.25 -21.60
N TYR A 514 4.50 22.54 -21.61
CA TYR A 514 4.36 21.33 -20.81
C TYR A 514 5.24 20.19 -21.35
N VAL A 515 5.09 19.86 -22.63
CA VAL A 515 5.79 18.72 -23.26
C VAL A 515 7.32 18.92 -23.28
N SER A 516 7.80 20.15 -23.44
CA SER A 516 9.24 20.45 -23.46
C SER A 516 9.89 20.40 -22.08
N THR A 517 9.11 20.40 -20.99
CA THR A 517 9.64 20.40 -19.61
C THR A 517 9.34 19.09 -18.87
N HIS A 518 8.26 18.41 -19.20
CA HIS A 518 7.85 17.15 -18.60
C HIS A 518 8.24 15.98 -19.50
N THR A 519 9.55 15.82 -19.69
CA THR A 519 10.15 14.83 -20.60
C THR A 519 10.27 13.44 -19.97
N ALA A 520 10.57 12.43 -20.78
CA ALA A 520 10.90 11.09 -20.28
C ALA A 520 12.09 11.12 -19.29
N ALA A 521 13.11 11.95 -19.56
CA ALA A 521 14.25 12.12 -18.67
C ALA A 521 13.86 12.74 -17.32
N PHE A 522 12.96 13.73 -17.31
CA PHE A 522 12.44 14.31 -16.08
C PHE A 522 11.67 13.29 -15.23
N TRP A 523 10.83 12.47 -15.89
CA TRP A 523 10.10 11.37 -15.24
C TRP A 523 11.06 10.39 -14.55
N VAL A 524 12.10 9.93 -15.24
CA VAL A 524 13.10 9.04 -14.64
C VAL A 524 13.83 9.68 -13.48
N LYS A 525 14.36 10.89 -13.67
CA LYS A 525 15.12 11.60 -12.62
C LYS A 525 14.30 11.77 -11.34
N SER A 526 13.02 12.12 -11.48
CA SER A 526 12.15 12.27 -10.30
C SER A 526 11.83 10.92 -9.64
N PHE A 527 11.63 9.84 -10.39
CA PHE A 527 11.34 8.53 -9.81
C PHE A 527 12.56 7.96 -9.07
N VAL A 528 13.73 8.05 -9.71
CA VAL A 528 15.02 7.64 -9.14
C VAL A 528 15.32 8.41 -7.84
N SER A 529 15.12 9.73 -7.83
CA SER A 529 15.37 10.55 -6.64
C SER A 529 14.48 10.13 -5.45
N ASP A 530 13.19 9.85 -5.70
CA ASP A 530 12.27 9.38 -4.66
C ASP A 530 12.64 7.96 -4.18
N MET A 531 13.01 7.07 -5.10
CA MET A 531 13.47 5.71 -4.76
C MET A 531 14.73 5.74 -3.89
N GLN A 532 15.72 6.54 -4.26
CA GLN A 532 16.93 6.76 -3.48
C GLN A 532 16.61 7.30 -2.08
N ARG A 533 15.66 8.24 -1.96
CA ARG A 533 15.23 8.80 -0.67
C ARG A 533 14.59 7.75 0.23
N LEU A 534 13.67 6.94 -0.31
CA LEU A 534 12.92 5.94 0.45
C LEU A 534 13.82 4.78 0.91
N THR A 535 14.78 4.39 0.08
CA THR A 535 15.62 3.21 0.34
C THR A 535 16.89 3.50 1.15
N ARG A 536 17.12 4.75 1.61
CA ARG A 536 18.35 5.14 2.35
C ARG A 536 18.65 4.27 3.57
N ARG A 537 17.62 3.74 4.23
CA ARG A 537 17.76 2.96 5.47
C ARG A 537 17.84 1.44 5.23
N HIS A 538 17.75 0.97 3.99
CA HIS A 538 17.72 -0.47 3.68
C HIS A 538 18.93 -1.23 4.21
N THR A 539 20.12 -0.63 4.17
CA THR A 539 21.36 -1.24 4.68
C THR A 539 21.32 -1.48 6.19
N THR A 540 20.62 -0.62 6.93
CA THR A 540 20.49 -0.68 8.41
C THR A 540 19.29 -1.52 8.87
N MET A 541 18.28 -1.74 8.02
CA MET A 541 17.04 -2.42 8.39
C MET A 541 17.19 -3.94 8.44
N LYS A 542 16.64 -4.60 9.46
CA LYS A 542 16.61 -6.07 9.53
C LYS A 542 15.34 -6.57 8.83
N CYS A 543 15.49 -7.32 7.73
CA CYS A 543 14.38 -7.77 6.90
C CYS A 543 14.26 -9.29 6.88
N TYR A 544 13.06 -9.80 7.15
CA TYR A 544 12.74 -11.22 7.21
C TYR A 544 11.61 -11.56 6.23
N GLY A 545 11.79 -12.61 5.43
CA GLY A 545 10.74 -13.16 4.60
C GLY A 545 9.87 -14.14 5.37
N LEU A 546 8.55 -13.97 5.30
CA LEU A 546 7.57 -14.87 5.92
C LEU A 546 6.53 -15.33 4.90
N GLY A 547 6.10 -16.58 5.00
CA GLY A 547 5.13 -17.19 4.08
C GLY A 547 5.79 -17.92 2.90
N LEU A 548 5.08 -18.90 2.33
CA LEU A 548 5.62 -19.78 1.27
C LEU A 548 4.99 -19.49 -0.10
N GLY A 549 3.69 -19.17 -0.14
CA GLY A 549 2.93 -18.88 -1.36
C GLY A 549 3.13 -17.46 -1.88
N LEU A 550 2.48 -17.10 -2.99
CA LEU A 550 2.44 -15.70 -3.47
C LEU A 550 1.41 -14.87 -2.70
N ASP A 551 0.36 -15.51 -2.23
CA ASP A 551 -0.73 -14.98 -1.40
C ASP A 551 -0.31 -14.72 0.06
N THR A 552 0.66 -15.49 0.55
CA THR A 552 1.08 -15.47 1.97
C THR A 552 2.43 -14.80 2.19
N PHE A 553 3.26 -14.68 1.14
CA PHE A 553 4.61 -14.14 1.27
C PHE A 553 4.62 -12.63 1.54
N ARG A 554 5.44 -12.23 2.51
CA ARG A 554 5.63 -10.84 2.93
C ARG A 554 7.03 -10.63 3.48
N ILE A 555 7.53 -9.40 3.35
CA ILE A 555 8.75 -8.95 4.03
C ILE A 555 8.35 -8.17 5.27
N VAL A 556 8.88 -8.62 6.41
CA VAL A 556 8.79 -7.91 7.68
C VAL A 556 10.10 -7.16 7.89
N SER A 557 10.01 -5.86 8.13
CA SER A 557 11.17 -5.02 8.48
C SER A 557 11.10 -4.57 9.93
N LEU A 558 12.22 -4.72 10.63
CA LEU A 558 12.41 -4.31 12.01
C LEU A 558 13.52 -3.25 12.06
N GLY A 559 13.34 -2.25 12.93
CA GLY A 559 14.32 -1.18 13.11
C GLY A 559 15.69 -1.71 13.50
N GLU A 560 16.75 -0.95 13.18
CA GLU A 560 18.15 -1.32 13.43
C GLU A 560 18.39 -1.73 14.91
N ASN A 561 17.83 -0.93 15.82
CA ASN A 561 17.94 -1.11 17.27
C ASN A 561 16.86 -2.02 17.88
N PHE A 562 15.97 -2.59 17.06
CA PHE A 562 14.93 -3.49 17.55
C PHE A 562 15.56 -4.75 18.14
N ARG A 563 15.46 -4.89 19.46
CA ARG A 563 16.10 -5.97 20.22
C ARG A 563 15.27 -6.39 21.41
N ARG A 564 15.53 -7.61 21.91
CA ARG A 564 14.90 -8.06 23.14
C ARG A 564 15.28 -7.13 24.28
N LEU A 565 14.31 -6.75 25.10
CA LEU A 565 14.55 -5.94 26.29
C LEU A 565 15.49 -6.70 27.24
N ASP A 566 16.64 -6.12 27.58
CA ASP A 566 17.55 -6.71 28.56
C ASP A 566 17.05 -6.41 29.99
N PRO A 567 16.55 -7.42 30.73
CA PRO A 567 16.01 -7.20 32.06
C PRO A 567 17.07 -6.65 33.02
N ILE A 568 18.34 -6.99 32.83
CA ILE A 568 19.42 -6.56 33.75
C ILE A 568 19.66 -5.05 33.60
N THR A 569 19.82 -4.56 32.38
CA THR A 569 19.99 -3.13 32.11
C THR A 569 18.78 -2.32 32.59
N LEU A 570 17.56 -2.81 32.31
CA LEU A 570 16.34 -2.16 32.80
C LEU A 570 16.31 -2.11 34.33
N MET A 571 16.54 -3.23 35.01
CA MET A 571 16.52 -3.32 36.48
C MET A 571 17.58 -2.40 37.13
N ASN A 572 18.78 -2.33 36.55
CA ASN A 572 19.83 -1.41 37.01
C ASN A 572 19.45 0.06 36.83
N THR A 573 18.69 0.38 35.80
CA THR A 573 18.25 1.76 35.54
C THR A 573 17.06 2.12 36.42
N TYR A 574 16.07 1.23 36.52
CA TYR A 574 14.95 1.32 37.43
C TYR A 574 15.42 1.55 38.87
N SER A 575 16.33 0.73 39.40
CA SER A 575 16.82 0.87 40.78
C SER A 575 17.56 2.17 41.10
N ARG A 576 18.13 2.84 40.09
CA ARG A 576 18.81 4.15 40.24
C ARG A 576 17.86 5.34 40.06
N ALA A 577 16.72 5.13 39.40
CA ALA A 577 15.74 6.15 39.11
C ALA A 577 14.97 6.57 40.37
N SER A 578 14.67 7.86 40.46
CA SER A 578 13.99 8.48 41.60
C SER A 578 12.49 8.71 41.35
N LYS A 579 12.07 8.84 40.08
CA LYS A 579 10.68 9.01 39.67
C LYS A 579 10.42 8.17 38.44
N ARG A 580 9.67 7.08 38.61
CA ARG A 580 9.49 6.04 37.59
C ARG A 580 8.05 6.05 37.11
N LEU A 581 7.85 6.11 35.82
CA LEU A 581 6.54 5.97 35.19
C LEU A 581 6.45 4.61 34.51
N LEU A 582 5.41 3.83 34.85
CA LEU A 582 5.10 2.54 34.26
C LEU A 582 3.75 2.67 33.52
N LEU A 583 3.79 2.57 32.19
CA LEU A 583 2.63 2.62 31.30
C LEU A 583 2.41 1.21 30.74
N LEU A 584 1.31 0.57 31.12
CA LEU A 584 1.03 -0.82 30.78
C LEU A 584 -0.28 -0.89 30.04
N ASP A 585 -0.27 -1.44 28.82
CA ASP A 585 -1.50 -1.93 28.22
C ASP A 585 -2.08 -3.11 29.03
N TYR A 586 -3.38 -3.33 28.89
CA TYR A 586 -4.08 -4.43 29.55
C TYR A 586 -4.19 -5.69 28.70
N ASP A 587 -4.82 -5.60 27.51
CA ASP A 587 -5.26 -6.74 26.70
C ASP A 587 -4.18 -7.18 25.72
N GLY A 588 -3.60 -8.36 25.91
CA GLY A 588 -2.44 -8.83 25.12
C GLY A 588 -1.10 -8.50 25.78
N THR A 589 -1.12 -7.69 26.84
CA THR A 589 0.06 -7.31 27.65
C THR A 589 0.04 -7.91 29.05
N LEU A 590 -0.97 -7.57 29.88
CA LEU A 590 -1.12 -8.09 31.25
C LEU A 590 -1.95 -9.36 31.29
N VAL A 591 -2.93 -9.48 30.41
CA VAL A 591 -3.80 -10.65 30.26
C VAL A 591 -3.75 -11.09 28.80
N ASP A 592 -3.71 -12.40 28.54
CA ASP A 592 -3.72 -12.91 27.17
C ASP A 592 -5.03 -12.51 26.46
N GLN A 593 -4.93 -11.84 25.30
CA GLN A 593 -6.08 -11.38 24.52
C GLN A 593 -6.98 -12.53 24.03
N THR A 594 -6.46 -13.75 24.00
CA THR A 594 -7.20 -14.96 23.62
C THR A 594 -7.85 -15.67 24.81
N ALA A 595 -7.69 -15.14 26.03
CA ALA A 595 -8.32 -15.70 27.20
C ALA A 595 -9.86 -15.63 27.10
N ILE A 596 -10.51 -16.71 27.54
CA ILE A 596 -11.98 -16.76 27.62
C ILE A 596 -12.46 -15.82 28.74
N ASP A 597 -11.75 -15.82 29.87
CA ASP A 597 -11.94 -14.86 30.96
C ASP A 597 -10.89 -13.77 30.85
N ASN A 598 -11.37 -12.54 30.64
CA ASN A 598 -10.52 -11.37 30.48
C ASN A 598 -10.27 -10.62 31.80
N LYS A 599 -10.78 -11.11 32.93
CA LYS A 599 -10.56 -10.54 34.27
C LYS A 599 -9.09 -10.73 34.69
N PRO A 600 -8.48 -9.78 35.44
CA PRO A 600 -7.11 -9.98 35.89
C PRO A 600 -7.08 -11.11 36.92
N ASN A 601 -6.14 -12.04 36.74
CA ASN A 601 -5.93 -13.11 37.70
C ASN A 601 -5.20 -12.59 38.97
N ALA A 602 -5.10 -13.45 39.99
CA ALA A 602 -4.48 -13.08 41.26
C ALA A 602 -3.00 -12.67 41.12
N GLU A 603 -2.29 -13.22 40.13
CA GLU A 603 -0.88 -12.88 39.88
C GLU A 603 -0.74 -11.46 39.33
N VAL A 604 -1.56 -11.08 38.33
CA VAL A 604 -1.60 -9.73 37.76
C VAL A 604 -1.93 -8.71 38.86
N LEU A 605 -2.94 -8.97 39.68
CA LEU A 605 -3.31 -8.10 40.79
C LEU A 605 -2.16 -7.93 41.80
N LYS A 606 -1.49 -9.02 42.17
CA LYS A 606 -0.35 -8.99 43.09
C LYS A 606 0.83 -8.19 42.53
N MET A 607 1.14 -8.34 41.23
CA MET A 607 2.20 -7.58 40.58
C MET A 607 1.89 -6.08 40.57
N VAL A 608 0.68 -5.70 40.13
CA VAL A 608 0.26 -4.29 40.09
C VAL A 608 0.25 -3.68 41.50
N GLN A 609 -0.24 -4.42 42.50
CA GLN A 609 -0.17 -4.02 43.92
C GLN A 609 1.28 -3.77 44.37
N GLY A 610 2.20 -4.69 44.09
CA GLY A 610 3.59 -4.54 44.49
C GLY A 610 4.28 -3.36 43.80
N LEU A 611 3.98 -3.11 42.52
CA LEU A 611 4.48 -1.92 41.80
C LEU A 611 3.94 -0.63 42.41
N CYS A 612 2.65 -0.57 42.75
CA CYS A 612 2.03 0.63 43.35
C CYS A 612 2.47 0.86 44.81
N ALA A 613 3.00 -0.17 45.48
CA ALA A 613 3.52 -0.07 46.84
C ALA A 613 4.87 0.68 46.92
N ASP A 614 5.59 0.85 45.81
CA ASP A 614 6.78 1.72 45.74
C ASP A 614 6.35 3.19 45.55
N PRO A 615 6.69 4.09 46.49
CA PRO A 615 6.27 5.47 46.37
C PRO A 615 6.93 6.25 45.23
N ASN A 616 8.01 5.73 44.66
CA ASN A 616 8.70 6.32 43.50
C ASN A 616 8.06 5.92 42.16
N ASN A 617 7.11 4.99 42.18
CA ASN A 617 6.39 4.55 40.99
C ASN A 617 5.08 5.32 40.79
N PHE A 618 4.88 5.73 39.54
CA PHE A 618 3.60 6.12 38.97
C PHE A 618 3.19 5.01 38.00
N VAL A 619 2.14 4.27 38.33
CA VAL A 619 1.70 3.10 37.55
C VAL A 619 0.37 3.44 36.87
N PHE A 620 0.30 3.25 35.56
CA PHE A 620 -0.91 3.45 34.78
C PHE A 620 -1.22 2.21 33.93
N ILE A 621 -2.46 1.75 34.01
CA ILE A 621 -3.02 0.79 33.05
C ILE A 621 -3.80 1.57 32.00
N ILE A 622 -3.47 1.38 30.73
CA ILE A 622 -4.10 2.05 29.59
C ILE A 622 -4.80 1.00 28.73
N SER A 623 -6.12 1.06 28.62
CA SER A 623 -6.90 0.01 27.98
C SER A 623 -8.02 0.56 27.09
N GLY A 624 -8.42 -0.24 26.09
CA GLY A 624 -9.64 0.00 25.33
C GLY A 624 -10.93 -0.35 26.08
N ARG A 625 -10.85 -0.98 27.26
CA ARG A 625 -12.00 -1.42 28.07
C ARG A 625 -12.76 -0.28 28.71
N ALA A 626 -14.00 -0.55 29.10
CA ALA A 626 -14.87 0.44 29.73
C ALA A 626 -14.37 0.81 31.14
N ARG A 627 -14.60 2.07 31.55
CA ARG A 627 -14.16 2.57 32.86
C ARG A 627 -14.79 1.83 34.03
N THR A 628 -16.01 1.32 33.86
CA THR A 628 -16.75 0.55 34.86
C THR A 628 -16.11 -0.82 35.11
N GLU A 629 -15.71 -1.52 34.06
CA GLU A 629 -14.98 -2.79 34.15
C GLU A 629 -13.64 -2.62 34.86
N LEU A 630 -12.82 -1.66 34.41
CA LEU A 630 -11.52 -1.41 35.02
C LEU A 630 -11.64 -0.96 36.48
N SER A 631 -12.64 -0.15 36.81
CA SER A 631 -12.90 0.27 38.19
C SER A 631 -13.25 -0.92 39.09
N HIS A 632 -14.07 -1.84 38.59
CA HIS A 632 -14.47 -3.04 39.32
C HIS A 632 -13.31 -4.04 39.49
N TRP A 633 -12.48 -4.22 38.47
CA TRP A 633 -11.37 -5.17 38.52
C TRP A 633 -10.21 -4.73 39.40
N PHE A 634 -9.94 -3.43 39.47
CA PHE A 634 -8.86 -2.85 40.26
C PHE A 634 -9.37 -2.08 41.49
N ASP A 635 -10.54 -2.45 42.02
CA ASP A 635 -11.12 -1.83 43.21
C ASP A 635 -10.25 -2.10 44.46
N PRO A 636 -9.71 -1.05 45.11
CA PRO A 636 -8.91 -1.20 46.33
C PRO A 636 -9.71 -1.79 47.52
N SER A 637 -11.04 -1.78 47.47
CA SER A 637 -11.92 -2.29 48.52
C SER A 637 -12.30 -3.77 48.35
N ALA A 638 -12.03 -4.37 47.19
CA ALA A 638 -12.30 -5.76 46.92
C ALA A 638 -11.38 -6.67 47.76
N LYS A 639 -11.95 -7.42 48.72
CA LYS A 639 -11.21 -8.47 49.42
C LYS A 639 -10.89 -9.59 48.42
N VAL A 640 -9.61 -9.95 48.30
CA VAL A 640 -9.20 -11.15 47.57
C VAL A 640 -9.81 -12.36 48.30
N THR A 641 -10.96 -12.84 47.84
CA THR A 641 -11.56 -14.08 48.32
C THR A 641 -10.89 -15.25 47.61
N ASP A 642 -10.31 -16.14 48.40
CA ASP A 642 -9.77 -17.43 47.97
C ASP A 642 -10.88 -18.24 47.24
N PRO A 643 -10.66 -18.69 45.98
CA PRO A 643 -11.67 -19.42 45.21
C PRO A 643 -12.03 -20.80 45.79
N THR A 644 -11.31 -21.30 46.79
CA THR A 644 -11.48 -22.67 47.29
C THR A 644 -12.67 -22.88 48.23
N LEU A 645 -13.52 -21.86 48.46
CA LEU A 645 -14.64 -21.93 49.40
C LEU A 645 -16.02 -21.52 48.84
N GLN A 646 -16.22 -21.57 47.52
CA GLN A 646 -17.54 -21.39 46.91
C GLN A 646 -17.84 -22.45 45.85
N ASP A 647 -17.88 -23.71 46.24
CA ASP A 647 -18.48 -24.79 45.44
C ASP A 647 -19.18 -25.80 46.36
N SER A 648 -20.16 -25.33 47.13
CA SER A 648 -21.12 -26.24 47.78
C SER A 648 -22.41 -25.51 48.12
N GLU A 649 -23.14 -24.99 47.12
CA GLU A 649 -24.61 -24.82 47.14
C GLU A 649 -25.07 -24.00 45.92
N ALA A 650 -25.33 -24.67 44.80
CA ALA A 650 -26.35 -24.27 43.80
C ALA A 650 -26.35 -25.23 42.61
N LEU A 651 -27.02 -26.37 42.74
CA LEU A 651 -27.44 -27.18 41.59
C LEU A 651 -28.82 -27.76 41.88
N GLN A 652 -29.88 -26.98 41.60
CA GLN A 652 -31.19 -27.54 41.25
C GLN A 652 -31.82 -26.70 40.12
N PRO A 653 -32.19 -27.32 38.99
CA PRO A 653 -32.79 -26.62 37.85
C PRO A 653 -34.30 -26.40 38.07
N GLN A 654 -34.77 -25.17 37.81
CA GLN A 654 -36.19 -24.85 37.73
C GLN A 654 -36.74 -25.19 36.34
N HIS A 655 -37.55 -26.25 36.27
CA HIS A 655 -38.58 -26.40 35.24
C HIS A 655 -39.94 -26.48 35.95
N GLN A 656 -40.80 -25.49 35.73
CA GLN A 656 -42.23 -25.57 36.01
C GLN A 656 -42.94 -26.42 34.96
N PRO A 657 -44.07 -27.03 35.33
CA PRO A 657 -45.32 -26.66 34.68
C PRO A 657 -46.48 -26.44 35.67
N PRO A 658 -47.61 -25.82 35.25
CA PRO A 658 -48.59 -25.24 36.16
C PRO A 658 -49.85 -26.09 36.40
N ALA A 659 -50.62 -25.63 37.39
CA ALA A 659 -52.05 -25.86 37.69
C ALA A 659 -52.40 -27.03 38.63
N TYR A 660 -53.02 -26.73 39.78
CA TYR A 660 -54.48 -26.77 39.96
C TYR A 660 -54.90 -26.30 41.37
N GLN A 661 -56.16 -25.88 41.46
CA GLN A 661 -56.86 -25.28 42.61
C GLN A 661 -57.08 -26.23 43.79
N ALA A 662 -57.23 -25.65 45.01
CA ALA A 662 -58.45 -25.71 45.85
C ALA A 662 -58.20 -25.94 47.36
N GLU A 663 -58.93 -25.13 48.14
CA GLU A 663 -59.51 -25.38 49.48
C GLU A 663 -58.58 -25.47 50.71
N SER A 664 -58.56 -24.41 51.54
CA SER A 664 -59.34 -24.25 52.81
C SER A 664 -58.79 -25.12 53.96
N THR A 665 -58.26 -24.55 55.04
CA THR A 665 -59.01 -24.18 56.25
C THR A 665 -58.03 -23.56 57.28
N GLY A 666 -58.44 -22.51 58.01
CA GLY A 666 -57.76 -22.07 59.25
C GLY A 666 -58.16 -22.93 60.47
N PRO A 667 -58.01 -22.50 61.74
CA PRO A 667 -57.44 -21.23 62.24
C PRO A 667 -56.58 -21.32 63.54
N SER A 668 -56.06 -20.15 63.96
CA SER A 668 -55.96 -19.62 65.35
C SER A 668 -54.97 -20.17 66.41
N GLY A 669 -54.40 -19.20 67.18
CA GLY A 669 -53.96 -19.32 68.59
C GLY A 669 -52.43 -19.18 68.79
N ALA A 670 -51.85 -18.03 69.17
CA ALA A 670 -51.87 -17.29 70.45
C ALA A 670 -50.80 -17.75 71.49
N GLY A 671 -50.01 -16.78 71.99
CA GLY A 671 -49.12 -16.86 73.17
C GLY A 671 -47.74 -17.49 72.90
N GLU A 672 -46.60 -17.05 73.40
CA GLU A 672 -46.29 -16.25 74.59
C GLU A 672 -44.95 -15.51 74.44
N THR A 673 -44.88 -14.35 75.08
CA THR A 673 -43.69 -13.54 75.37
C THR A 673 -42.97 -14.04 76.63
N LEU A 674 -41.63 -14.11 76.60
CA LEU A 674 -40.77 -14.04 77.79
C LEU A 674 -39.59 -13.09 77.58
N HIS A 675 -39.59 -12.02 78.37
CA HIS A 675 -38.45 -11.19 78.80
C HIS A 675 -37.35 -12.08 79.45
N ALA A 676 -36.08 -11.71 79.63
CA ALA A 676 -35.18 -10.63 79.25
C ALA A 676 -33.82 -11.02 79.86
N GLN A 677 -32.69 -10.57 79.30
CA GLN A 677 -31.57 -10.11 80.14
C GLN A 677 -30.60 -9.25 79.34
N VAL A 678 -30.43 -8.03 79.85
CA VAL A 678 -29.58 -6.95 79.37
C VAL A 678 -28.16 -7.14 79.93
N LEU A 679 -27.15 -7.09 79.07
CA LEU A 679 -25.76 -6.88 79.47
C LEU A 679 -25.20 -5.68 78.68
N SER A 680 -24.50 -4.83 79.43
CA SER A 680 -23.99 -3.49 79.10
C SER A 680 -23.02 -3.44 77.90
N PRO A 681 -22.87 -2.28 77.24
CA PRO A 681 -21.99 -2.13 76.07
C PRO A 681 -20.51 -2.00 76.50
N PRO A 682 -19.55 -2.61 75.76
CA PRO A 682 -18.14 -2.29 75.90
C PRO A 682 -17.79 -1.01 75.11
N GLN A 683 -16.83 -0.27 75.65
CA GLN A 683 -16.27 0.98 75.10
C GLN A 683 -15.56 0.77 73.74
N PRO A 684 -15.43 1.83 72.91
CA PRO A 684 -14.83 1.72 71.59
C PRO A 684 -13.31 1.52 71.68
N SER A 685 -12.83 0.40 71.16
CA SER A 685 -11.41 0.18 70.88
C SER A 685 -10.98 1.06 69.70
N MET A 686 -9.87 1.78 69.88
CA MET A 686 -9.18 2.53 68.83
C MET A 686 -9.01 1.71 67.55
N SER A 687 -9.52 2.21 66.43
CA SER A 687 -9.27 1.68 65.09
C SER A 687 -7.78 1.81 64.77
N GLN A 688 -7.10 0.67 64.64
CA GLN A 688 -5.83 0.60 63.91
C GLN A 688 -6.11 1.04 62.46
N GLN A 689 -5.51 2.15 62.04
CA GLN A 689 -5.47 2.52 60.62
C GLN A 689 -4.71 1.41 59.88
N SER A 690 -5.44 0.60 59.11
CA SER A 690 -4.85 -0.30 58.13
C SER A 690 -4.04 0.52 57.13
N ALA A 691 -2.84 0.08 56.80
CA ALA A 691 -2.04 0.71 55.74
C ALA A 691 -2.90 0.85 54.46
N PRO A 692 -2.83 1.98 53.75
CA PRO A 692 -3.63 2.21 52.54
C PRO A 692 -3.35 1.11 51.52
N ASN A 693 -4.39 0.63 50.85
CA ASN A 693 -4.22 -0.41 49.83
C ASN A 693 -3.33 0.18 48.72
N PRO A 694 -2.22 -0.47 48.34
CA PRO A 694 -1.33 0.04 47.29
C PRO A 694 -2.05 0.43 45.98
N LEU A 695 -3.15 -0.25 45.64
CA LEU A 695 -3.96 0.08 44.46
C LEU A 695 -4.61 1.47 44.50
N GLU A 696 -4.67 2.13 45.66
CA GLU A 696 -5.15 3.52 45.75
C GLU A 696 -4.33 4.48 44.87
N ARG A 697 -3.07 4.13 44.59
CA ARG A 697 -2.14 4.91 43.77
C ARG A 697 -2.13 4.53 42.29
N LEU A 698 -2.96 3.56 41.88
CA LEU A 698 -3.03 3.11 40.49
C LEU A 698 -3.78 4.14 39.64
N GLY A 699 -3.14 4.57 38.56
CA GLY A 699 -3.78 5.31 37.49
C GLY A 699 -4.43 4.38 36.47
N LEU A 700 -5.58 4.78 35.92
CA LEU A 700 -6.31 4.04 34.90
C LEU A 700 -6.70 4.98 33.75
N ALA A 701 -6.47 4.53 32.52
CA ALA A 701 -6.98 5.15 31.31
C ALA A 701 -7.91 4.14 30.61
N ALA A 702 -9.18 4.50 30.46
CA ALA A 702 -10.21 3.66 29.87
C ALA A 702 -10.64 4.19 28.50
N GLU A 703 -11.18 3.31 27.66
CA GLU A 703 -11.64 3.63 26.31
C GLU A 703 -10.59 4.40 25.51
N HIS A 704 -9.38 3.82 25.44
CA HIS A 704 -8.20 4.41 24.78
C HIS A 704 -7.79 5.78 25.35
N GLY A 705 -8.11 6.07 26.62
CA GLY A 705 -7.72 7.29 27.31
C GLY A 705 -8.68 8.47 27.15
N TYR A 706 -9.88 8.21 26.60
CA TYR A 706 -10.97 9.17 26.68
C TYR A 706 -11.31 9.50 28.14
N PHE A 707 -11.33 8.48 29.01
CA PHE A 707 -11.42 8.64 30.47
C PHE A 707 -10.07 8.36 31.11
N LEU A 708 -9.64 9.25 32.00
CA LEU A 708 -8.39 9.13 32.73
C LEU A 708 -8.64 9.37 34.23
N ARG A 709 -8.14 8.48 35.08
CA ARG A 709 -8.18 8.60 36.53
C ARG A 709 -6.77 8.39 37.06
N TYR A 710 -6.24 9.34 37.82
CA TYR A 710 -4.84 9.30 38.25
C TYR A 710 -4.63 8.52 39.55
N GLN A 711 -5.66 8.41 40.41
CA GLN A 711 -5.66 7.66 41.66
C GLN A 711 -7.07 7.15 41.96
N ALA A 712 -7.21 6.07 42.74
CA ALA A 712 -8.52 5.46 42.98
C ALA A 712 -9.51 6.38 43.72
N SER A 713 -9.00 7.31 44.54
CA SER A 713 -9.78 8.31 45.28
C SER A 713 -10.22 9.51 44.45
N GLN A 714 -9.71 9.65 43.22
CA GLN A 714 -10.04 10.75 42.32
C GLN A 714 -11.18 10.36 41.37
N GLU A 715 -11.94 11.36 40.92
CA GLU A 715 -12.93 11.18 39.86
C GLU A 715 -12.27 10.98 38.50
N TRP A 716 -13.00 10.34 37.59
CA TRP A 716 -12.57 10.19 36.21
C TRP A 716 -12.62 11.54 35.47
N GLU A 717 -11.51 11.97 34.91
CA GLU A 717 -11.40 13.11 34.01
C GLU A 717 -11.69 12.66 32.57
N ASN A 718 -12.61 13.31 31.87
CA ASN A 718 -12.86 13.05 30.45
C ASN A 718 -12.05 14.02 29.56
N GLN A 719 -11.78 13.61 28.33
CA GLN A 719 -11.02 14.40 27.36
C GLN A 719 -11.70 15.72 26.95
N SER A 720 -13.03 15.78 27.04
CA SER A 720 -13.87 16.88 26.54
C SER A 720 -14.20 17.96 27.58
N GLY A 721 -13.68 17.87 28.81
CA GLY A 721 -13.96 18.84 29.86
C GLY A 721 -15.44 18.96 30.23
N GLY A 722 -16.22 17.88 30.04
CA GLY A 722 -17.65 17.80 30.38
C GLY A 722 -18.64 17.94 29.23
N HIS A 723 -18.22 18.27 28.00
CA HIS A 723 -19.11 18.39 26.83
C HIS A 723 -18.56 17.58 25.64
N ALA A 724 -18.74 16.26 25.64
CA ALA A 724 -18.66 15.52 24.39
C ALA A 724 -20.05 15.38 23.77
N ASP A 725 -20.16 15.82 22.53
CA ASP A 725 -21.31 15.48 21.71
C ASP A 725 -21.18 14.01 21.27
N LEU A 726 -21.89 13.13 21.99
CA LEU A 726 -21.98 11.70 21.67
C LEU A 726 -23.25 11.40 20.85
N GLY A 727 -23.93 12.43 20.31
CA GLY A 727 -25.13 12.26 19.49
C GLY A 727 -24.90 11.44 18.21
N TRP A 728 -23.65 11.34 17.76
CA TRP A 728 -23.28 10.45 16.66
C TRP A 728 -23.58 8.98 16.94
N LYS A 729 -23.60 8.54 18.21
CA LYS A 729 -23.90 7.15 18.56
C LYS A 729 -25.33 6.76 18.18
N ASP A 730 -26.28 7.69 18.28
CA ASP A 730 -27.67 7.45 17.89
C ASP A 730 -27.81 7.22 16.38
N MET A 731 -26.88 7.77 15.58
CA MET A 731 -26.80 7.50 14.14
C MET A 731 -26.13 6.16 13.83
N VAL A 732 -25.17 5.74 14.65
CA VAL A 732 -24.32 4.56 14.39
C VAL A 732 -24.91 3.26 14.92
N ILE A 733 -25.55 3.27 16.10
CA ILE A 733 -26.11 2.06 16.73
C ILE A 733 -27.05 1.29 15.78
N PRO A 734 -28.03 1.93 15.11
CA PRO A 734 -28.93 1.21 14.21
C PRO A 734 -28.20 0.52 13.05
N ILE A 735 -27.09 1.09 12.59
CA ILE A 735 -26.26 0.48 11.55
C ILE A 735 -25.56 -0.75 12.11
N LEU A 736 -24.89 -0.62 13.25
CA LEU A 736 -24.18 -1.75 13.87
C LEU A 736 -25.13 -2.90 14.20
N GLU A 737 -26.36 -2.62 14.65
CA GLU A 737 -27.40 -3.63 14.88
C GLU A 737 -27.73 -4.41 13.60
N VAL A 738 -27.90 -3.74 12.46
CA VAL A 738 -28.13 -4.42 11.16
C VAL A 738 -26.97 -5.37 10.81
N TYR A 739 -25.72 -4.95 11.03
CA TYR A 739 -24.57 -5.82 10.77
C TYR A 739 -24.46 -6.96 11.79
N THR A 740 -24.83 -6.73 13.05
CA THR A 740 -24.91 -7.78 14.08
C THR A 740 -25.96 -8.83 13.71
N GLU A 741 -27.17 -8.42 13.33
CA GLU A 741 -28.26 -9.33 12.94
C GLU A 741 -27.95 -10.11 11.65
N SER A 742 -27.23 -9.50 10.72
CA SER A 742 -26.86 -10.14 9.44
C SER A 742 -25.58 -10.97 9.50
N THR A 743 -24.90 -11.03 10.65
CA THR A 743 -23.62 -11.75 10.80
C THR A 743 -23.64 -12.67 12.02
N ASP A 744 -23.94 -13.96 11.79
CA ASP A 744 -23.92 -14.98 12.84
C ASP A 744 -22.57 -15.02 13.56
N GLY A 745 -22.59 -15.06 14.90
CA GLY A 745 -21.38 -15.04 15.74
C GLY A 745 -20.78 -13.66 15.98
N SER A 746 -21.39 -12.59 15.48
CA SER A 746 -21.02 -11.22 15.82
C SER A 746 -21.84 -10.65 16.98
N TYR A 747 -21.33 -9.62 17.65
CA TYR A 747 -22.06 -8.88 18.68
C TYR A 747 -21.60 -7.42 18.78
N LEU A 748 -22.46 -6.57 19.30
CA LEU A 748 -22.19 -5.15 19.54
C LEU A 748 -21.87 -4.91 21.02
N ASP A 749 -20.71 -4.31 21.28
CA ASP A 749 -20.31 -3.77 22.58
C ASP A 749 -20.49 -2.24 22.60
N VAL A 750 -21.42 -1.77 23.43
CA VAL A 750 -21.76 -0.35 23.57
C VAL A 750 -21.08 0.21 24.81
N LYS A 751 -19.98 0.94 24.60
CA LYS A 751 -19.25 1.63 25.67
C LYS A 751 -19.81 3.02 25.90
N GLU A 752 -19.26 3.78 26.85
CA GLU A 752 -19.77 5.13 27.12
C GLU A 752 -19.42 6.08 25.98
N SER A 753 -18.15 6.14 25.56
CA SER A 753 -17.65 7.01 24.50
C SER A 753 -17.45 6.33 23.15
N ALA A 754 -17.40 4.99 23.10
CA ALA A 754 -17.13 4.24 21.87
C ALA A 754 -18.19 3.15 21.59
N LEU A 755 -18.20 2.64 20.36
CA LEU A 755 -18.99 1.50 19.91
C LEU A 755 -18.07 0.48 19.24
N VAL A 756 -18.15 -0.78 19.62
CA VAL A 756 -17.29 -1.84 19.06
C VAL A 756 -18.14 -3.00 18.56
N TRP A 757 -18.05 -3.28 17.27
CA TRP A 757 -18.67 -4.45 16.66
C TRP A 757 -17.65 -5.57 16.55
N HIS A 758 -17.91 -6.67 17.25
CA HIS A 758 -17.05 -7.85 17.30
C HIS A 758 -17.55 -8.92 16.34
N TYR A 759 -16.65 -9.52 15.56
CA TYR A 759 -16.97 -10.61 14.63
C TYR A 759 -16.01 -11.79 14.75
N LYS A 760 -15.34 -11.91 15.90
CA LYS A 760 -14.32 -12.95 16.15
C LYS A 760 -14.87 -14.38 16.07
N ASP A 761 -16.14 -14.57 16.44
CA ASP A 761 -16.81 -15.87 16.48
C ASP A 761 -17.67 -16.12 15.22
N ALA A 762 -17.65 -15.19 14.26
CA ALA A 762 -18.31 -15.32 12.96
C ALA A 762 -17.49 -16.18 11.99
N ASP A 763 -18.12 -16.60 10.89
CA ASP A 763 -17.37 -17.19 9.78
C ASP A 763 -16.23 -16.25 9.34
N PRO A 764 -14.98 -16.73 9.23
CA PRO A 764 -13.84 -15.84 9.04
C PRO A 764 -13.86 -15.03 7.74
N ASP A 765 -14.40 -15.58 6.66
CA ASP A 765 -14.42 -14.93 5.36
C ASP A 765 -15.62 -13.96 5.29
N PHE A 766 -16.79 -14.42 5.75
CA PHE A 766 -18.00 -13.60 5.79
C PHE A 766 -17.91 -12.46 6.80
N GLY A 767 -17.40 -12.72 8.01
CA GLY A 767 -17.21 -11.70 9.05
C GLY A 767 -16.23 -10.61 8.62
N ARG A 768 -15.13 -10.97 7.94
CA ARG A 768 -14.21 -9.98 7.34
C ARG A 768 -14.86 -9.18 6.22
N TRP A 769 -15.68 -9.84 5.39
CA TRP A 769 -16.42 -9.16 4.33
C TRP A 769 -17.42 -8.15 4.92
N GLN A 770 -18.20 -8.55 5.92
CA GLN A 770 -19.13 -7.68 6.65
C GLN A 770 -18.41 -6.52 7.36
N ALA A 771 -17.29 -6.78 8.03
CA ALA A 771 -16.49 -5.75 8.69
C ALA A 771 -16.03 -4.65 7.72
N LYS A 772 -15.69 -5.04 6.49
CA LYS A 772 -15.28 -4.12 5.43
C LYS A 772 -16.46 -3.30 4.90
N GLU A 773 -17.60 -3.94 4.63
CA GLU A 773 -18.80 -3.22 4.19
C GLU A 773 -19.27 -2.26 5.29
N LEU A 774 -19.17 -2.66 6.56
CA LEU A 774 -19.47 -1.81 7.71
C LEU A 774 -18.52 -0.61 7.79
N LEU A 775 -17.21 -0.81 7.59
CA LEU A 775 -16.23 0.28 7.55
C LEU A 775 -16.59 1.31 6.47
N ASP A 776 -16.77 0.86 5.21
CA ASP A 776 -17.12 1.73 4.08
C ASP A 776 -18.43 2.51 4.35
N HIS A 777 -19.43 1.86 4.97
CA HIS A 777 -20.70 2.49 5.34
C HIS A 777 -20.51 3.59 6.41
N LEU A 778 -19.79 3.27 7.48
CA LEU A 778 -19.57 4.19 8.58
C LEU A 778 -18.67 5.37 8.19
N GLU A 779 -17.58 5.15 7.46
CA GLU A 779 -16.70 6.23 6.98
C GLU A 779 -17.45 7.22 6.07
N GLY A 780 -18.35 6.72 5.22
CA GLY A 780 -19.18 7.56 4.38
C GLY A 780 -20.15 8.43 5.19
N MET A 781 -20.85 7.81 6.13
CA MET A 781 -21.85 8.50 6.96
C MET A 781 -21.21 9.50 7.95
N LEU A 782 -20.10 9.11 8.57
CA LEU A 782 -19.45 9.87 9.65
C LEU A 782 -18.38 10.85 9.16
N SER A 783 -18.28 11.07 7.85
CA SER A 783 -17.26 11.94 7.24
C SER A 783 -17.23 13.38 7.77
N ASN A 784 -18.34 13.88 8.35
CA ASN A 784 -18.44 15.22 8.95
C ASN A 784 -18.52 15.21 10.49
N GLU A 785 -18.47 14.04 11.11
CA GLU A 785 -18.54 13.87 12.56
C GLU A 785 -17.13 13.84 13.16
N ALA A 786 -16.98 14.31 14.41
CA ALA A 786 -15.70 14.30 15.12
C ALA A 786 -15.38 12.91 15.70
N VAL A 787 -15.39 11.89 14.85
CA VAL A 787 -15.18 10.48 15.20
C VAL A 787 -14.25 9.80 14.21
N VAL A 788 -13.68 8.67 14.63
CA VAL A 788 -12.81 7.84 13.81
C VAL A 788 -13.35 6.42 13.85
N VAL A 789 -13.42 5.80 12.67
CA VAL A 789 -13.74 4.37 12.52
C VAL A 789 -12.42 3.63 12.32
N THR A 790 -12.16 2.61 13.12
CA THR A 790 -10.94 1.80 13.07
C THR A 790 -11.28 0.32 12.98
N VAL A 791 -10.55 -0.42 12.14
CA VAL A 791 -10.65 -1.89 12.07
C VAL A 791 -9.50 -2.51 12.84
N GLY A 792 -9.83 -3.37 13.79
CA GLY A 792 -8.87 -4.10 14.62
C GLY A 792 -8.88 -5.60 14.33
N GLN A 793 -8.34 -6.38 15.25
CA GLN A 793 -8.37 -7.84 15.15
C GLN A 793 -9.79 -8.36 15.42
N ALA A 794 -10.51 -8.65 14.34
CA ALA A 794 -11.89 -9.14 14.40
C ALA A 794 -12.89 -8.16 15.05
N ILE A 795 -12.62 -6.86 14.92
CA ILE A 795 -13.48 -5.78 15.40
C ILE A 795 -13.57 -4.61 14.40
N VAL A 796 -14.68 -3.88 14.44
CA VAL A 796 -14.82 -2.52 13.89
C VAL A 796 -15.21 -1.61 15.05
N GLU A 797 -14.40 -0.60 15.33
CA GLU A 797 -14.60 0.32 16.46
C GLU A 797 -14.84 1.74 15.93
N VAL A 798 -15.87 2.42 16.48
CA VAL A 798 -16.12 3.85 16.29
C VAL A 798 -15.84 4.56 17.61
N LYS A 799 -14.98 5.56 17.60
CA LYS A 799 -14.58 6.33 18.79
C LYS A 799 -14.41 7.82 18.49
N PRO A 800 -14.44 8.70 19.51
CA PRO A 800 -14.25 10.13 19.33
C PRO A 800 -12.87 10.46 18.75
N GLN A 801 -12.79 11.47 17.89
CA GLN A 801 -11.53 11.93 17.34
C GLN A 801 -10.62 12.46 18.46
N GLY A 802 -9.35 12.04 18.43
CA GLY A 802 -8.35 12.41 19.42
C GLY A 802 -8.31 11.51 20.66
N ALA A 803 -9.25 10.57 20.83
CA ALA A 803 -9.17 9.55 21.87
C ALA A 803 -8.21 8.44 21.42
N SER A 804 -6.96 8.49 21.90
CA SER A 804 -5.95 7.46 21.63
C SER A 804 -5.07 7.22 22.85
N LYS A 805 -4.48 6.02 22.93
CA LYS A 805 -3.58 5.65 24.02
C LYS A 805 -2.38 6.62 24.08
N GLY A 806 -1.87 7.07 22.93
CA GLY A 806 -0.84 8.12 22.86
C GLY A 806 -1.27 9.46 23.46
N ALA A 807 -2.49 9.94 23.16
CA ALA A 807 -3.02 11.17 23.76
C ALA A 807 -3.20 11.04 25.29
N ALA A 808 -3.57 9.85 25.78
CA ALA A 808 -3.62 9.55 27.21
C ALA A 808 -2.23 9.70 27.85
N VAL A 809 -1.21 9.14 27.19
CA VAL A 809 0.17 9.22 27.64
C VAL A 809 0.66 10.67 27.68
N ASP A 810 0.41 11.48 26.65
CA ASP A 810 0.77 12.91 26.64
C ASP A 810 0.14 13.68 27.81
N ARG A 811 -1.15 13.41 28.12
CA ARG A 811 -1.84 14.00 29.28
C ARG A 811 -1.25 13.57 30.61
N ILE A 812 -0.89 12.29 30.75
CA ILE A 812 -0.24 11.77 31.95
C ILE A 812 1.12 12.46 32.15
N LEU A 813 1.94 12.48 31.10
CA LEU A 813 3.26 13.10 31.11
C LEU A 813 3.20 14.58 31.47
N LYS A 814 2.29 15.32 30.85
CA LYS A 814 2.09 16.74 31.12
C LYS A 814 1.69 16.99 32.57
N LYS A 815 0.71 16.25 33.11
CA LYS A 815 0.27 16.44 34.50
C LYS A 815 1.38 16.12 35.50
N LEU A 816 2.12 15.04 35.28
CA LEU A 816 3.28 14.70 36.12
C LEU A 816 4.35 15.79 36.08
N ALA A 817 4.63 16.36 34.90
CA ALA A 817 5.58 17.46 34.77
C ALA A 817 5.10 18.73 35.51
N ASP A 818 3.84 19.11 35.33
CA ASP A 818 3.22 20.29 35.94
C ASP A 818 3.20 20.19 37.48
N GLU A 819 3.03 18.99 38.03
CA GLU A 819 3.09 18.70 39.48
C GLU A 819 4.52 18.57 40.02
N GLY A 820 5.55 18.81 39.19
CA GLY A 820 6.96 18.68 39.58
C GLY A 820 7.41 17.22 39.74
N ASN A 821 6.65 16.26 39.21
CA ASN A 821 6.85 14.81 39.25
C ASN A 821 7.37 14.24 37.92
N ALA A 822 8.08 15.05 37.12
CA ALA A 822 8.69 14.62 35.86
C ALA A 822 9.54 13.34 36.07
N PRO A 823 9.26 12.25 35.33
CA PRO A 823 9.95 10.97 35.52
C PRO A 823 11.37 11.00 34.93
N ASP A 824 12.32 10.39 35.64
CA ASP A 824 13.67 10.11 35.14
C ASP A 824 13.80 8.68 34.55
N PHE A 825 12.74 7.87 34.67
CA PHE A 825 12.61 6.55 34.07
C PHE A 825 11.18 6.32 33.55
N VAL A 826 11.05 5.78 32.34
CA VAL A 826 9.76 5.36 31.78
C VAL A 826 9.85 3.93 31.23
N LEU A 827 8.92 3.07 31.64
CA LEU A 827 8.68 1.76 31.02
C LEU A 827 7.29 1.79 30.40
N CYS A 828 7.21 1.55 29.09
CA CYS A 828 5.97 1.54 28.32
C CYS A 828 5.85 0.19 27.62
N ILE A 829 4.83 -0.61 27.95
CA ILE A 829 4.63 -1.94 27.38
C ILE A 829 3.24 -2.00 26.74
N GLY A 830 3.19 -2.46 25.49
CA GLY A 830 1.96 -2.72 24.76
C GLY A 830 2.14 -3.85 23.75
N ASP A 831 1.07 -4.34 23.16
CA ASP A 831 1.13 -5.41 22.19
C ASP A 831 0.52 -5.01 20.84
N ASP A 832 -0.59 -4.29 20.78
CA ASP A 832 -1.34 -4.20 19.53
C ASP A 832 -1.08 -2.92 18.73
N ARG A 833 -1.83 -2.75 17.62
CA ARG A 833 -1.72 -1.56 16.77
C ARG A 833 -2.08 -0.27 17.51
N SER A 834 -2.98 -0.33 18.49
CA SER A 834 -3.40 0.84 19.27
C SER A 834 -2.30 1.33 20.22
N ASP A 835 -1.37 0.45 20.61
CA ASP A 835 -0.23 0.79 21.47
C ASP A 835 0.90 1.51 20.74
N GLU A 836 0.93 1.44 19.41
CA GLU A 836 1.92 2.17 18.61
C GLU A 836 1.86 3.69 18.86
N ASP A 837 0.68 4.22 19.16
CA ASP A 837 0.50 5.63 19.55
C ASP A 837 1.18 5.94 20.90
N MET A 838 1.23 4.99 21.83
CA MET A 838 1.97 5.14 23.09
C MET A 838 3.47 5.24 22.82
N PHE A 839 3.99 4.38 21.94
CA PHE A 839 5.42 4.39 21.59
C PHE A 839 5.83 5.65 20.83
N ILE A 840 4.97 6.16 19.93
CA ILE A 840 5.20 7.44 19.24
C ILE A 840 5.25 8.60 20.23
N ALA A 841 4.32 8.65 21.20
CA ALA A 841 4.34 9.66 22.25
C ALA A 841 5.65 9.62 23.07
N MET A 842 6.28 8.43 23.18
CA MET A 842 7.57 8.25 23.85
C MET A 842 8.78 8.80 23.10
N GLU A 843 8.74 8.97 21.77
CA GLU A 843 9.89 9.43 20.97
C GLU A 843 10.29 10.89 21.24
N HIS A 844 9.36 11.70 21.76
CA HIS A 844 9.55 13.14 21.98
C HIS A 844 9.58 13.56 23.45
N VAL A 845 9.72 12.60 24.36
CA VAL A 845 9.70 12.85 25.80
C VAL A 845 10.95 13.60 26.23
N THR A 846 10.83 14.93 26.35
CA THR A 846 11.85 15.80 26.93
C THR A 846 11.18 16.71 27.95
N PHE A 847 11.25 16.35 29.23
CA PHE A 847 10.64 17.17 30.30
C PHE A 847 11.46 18.40 30.67
N SER A 848 12.79 18.32 30.52
CA SER A 848 13.72 19.39 30.86
C SER A 848 15.07 19.19 30.17
N PRO A 849 15.76 20.26 29.71
CA PRO A 849 17.10 20.16 29.15
C PRO A 849 18.18 19.70 30.16
N HIS A 850 17.84 19.60 31.45
CA HIS A 850 18.75 19.19 32.52
C HIS A 850 18.48 17.79 33.09
N LEU A 851 17.41 17.12 32.68
CA LEU A 851 17.04 15.78 33.15
C LEU A 851 17.00 14.81 31.96
N THR A 852 17.90 13.84 31.93
CA THR A 852 17.88 12.75 30.96
C THR A 852 16.91 11.68 31.43
N THR A 853 15.75 11.56 30.78
CA THR A 853 14.80 10.48 31.03
C THR A 853 15.21 9.24 30.24
N GLU A 854 15.38 8.12 30.94
CA GLU A 854 15.65 6.82 30.31
C GLU A 854 14.31 6.14 29.94
N VAL A 855 14.11 5.86 28.65
CA VAL A 855 12.83 5.35 28.13
C VAL A 855 13.00 3.93 27.60
N PHE A 856 12.16 3.02 28.11
CA PHE A 856 12.06 1.63 27.68
C PHE A 856 10.65 1.40 27.13
N ALA A 857 10.46 1.69 25.83
CA ALA A 857 9.23 1.34 25.11
C ALA A 857 9.35 -0.05 24.48
N CYS A 858 8.39 -0.93 24.74
CA CYS A 858 8.49 -2.34 24.44
C CYS A 858 7.19 -2.91 23.87
N THR A 859 7.27 -3.60 22.73
CA THR A 859 6.15 -4.37 22.18
C THR A 859 6.17 -5.82 22.67
N VAL A 860 5.00 -6.43 22.90
CA VAL A 860 4.89 -7.86 23.21
C VAL A 860 4.82 -8.68 21.93
N GLY A 861 5.76 -9.61 21.78
CA GLY A 861 6.01 -10.40 20.59
C GLY A 861 7.00 -9.75 19.62
N GLN A 862 7.67 -10.59 18.83
CA GLN A 862 8.62 -10.11 17.81
C GLN A 862 7.87 -9.70 16.53
N LYS A 863 7.47 -8.44 16.43
CA LYS A 863 6.70 -7.89 15.30
C LYS A 863 7.12 -6.45 14.97
N PRO A 864 6.80 -5.94 13.75
CA PRO A 864 6.96 -4.52 13.44
C PRO A 864 6.31 -3.64 14.48
N SER A 865 7.08 -2.69 15.00
CA SER A 865 6.63 -1.74 16.00
C SER A 865 7.55 -0.52 15.97
N LYS A 866 7.03 0.64 16.39
CA LYS A 866 7.81 1.84 16.71
C LYS A 866 8.57 1.67 18.04
N ALA A 867 8.18 0.69 18.88
CA ALA A 867 8.93 0.36 20.08
C ALA A 867 10.36 -0.14 19.73
N PRO A 868 11.42 0.39 20.37
CA PRO A 868 12.79 -0.07 20.16
C PRO A 868 13.07 -1.44 20.80
N PHE A 869 12.24 -1.90 21.72
CA PHE A 869 12.42 -3.19 22.40
C PHE A 869 11.24 -4.14 22.19
N TYR A 870 11.49 -5.44 22.34
CA TYR A 870 10.42 -6.45 22.43
C TYR A 870 10.60 -7.40 23.61
N MET A 871 9.49 -7.98 24.06
CA MET A 871 9.42 -9.13 24.95
C MET A 871 8.76 -10.29 24.20
N ASN A 872 9.07 -11.55 24.54
CA ASN A 872 8.63 -12.67 23.71
C ASN A 872 7.10 -12.87 23.77
N ASP A 873 6.55 -12.78 24.97
CA ASP A 873 5.15 -13.09 25.27
C ASP A 873 4.71 -12.41 26.58
N THR A 874 3.45 -12.62 26.93
CA THR A 874 2.84 -12.12 28.17
C THR A 874 3.48 -12.70 29.44
N ALA A 875 4.07 -13.90 29.38
CA ALA A 875 4.75 -14.51 30.52
C ALA A 875 6.09 -13.82 30.82
N ASP A 876 6.83 -13.43 29.78
CA ASP A 876 8.04 -12.60 29.89
C ASP A 876 7.70 -11.24 30.54
N VAL A 877 6.56 -10.62 30.17
CA VAL A 877 6.06 -9.39 30.80
C VAL A 877 5.78 -9.61 32.28
N ALA A 878 4.99 -10.65 32.62
CA ALA A 878 4.67 -10.98 34.01
C ALA A 878 5.93 -11.22 34.86
N SER A 879 6.91 -11.98 34.34
CA SER A 879 8.18 -12.24 35.02
C SER A 879 8.97 -10.96 35.30
N LEU A 880 9.00 -10.01 34.35
CA LEU A 880 9.64 -8.71 34.57
C LEU A 880 8.91 -7.90 35.64
N LEU A 881 7.58 -7.75 35.52
CA LEU A 881 6.79 -6.94 36.45
C LEU A 881 6.84 -7.50 37.88
N ALA A 882 6.79 -8.83 38.04
CA ALA A 882 6.98 -9.49 39.33
C ALA A 882 8.33 -9.11 39.96
N ARG A 883 9.43 -9.19 39.19
CA ARG A 883 10.78 -8.81 39.67
C ARG A 883 10.89 -7.34 40.06
N LEU A 884 10.23 -6.45 39.32
CA LEU A 884 10.19 -5.02 39.66
C LEU A 884 9.38 -4.76 40.93
N SER A 885 8.28 -5.51 41.11
CA SER A 885 7.39 -5.40 42.27
C SER A 885 8.04 -5.89 43.59
N GLU A 886 9.01 -6.80 43.49
CA GLU A 886 9.71 -7.40 44.64
C GLU A 886 11.04 -6.70 44.98
N MET A 887 11.42 -5.64 44.26
CA MET A 887 12.66 -4.91 44.52
C MET A 887 12.60 -4.14 45.86
N PRO A 888 13.65 -4.21 46.70
CA PRO A 888 13.64 -3.58 48.02
C PRO A 888 13.73 -2.04 47.98
N HIS A 889 12.85 -1.38 48.73
CA HIS A 889 12.62 0.08 48.80
C HIS A 889 13.76 0.97 49.32
N ASN A 890 14.99 0.49 49.47
CA ASN A 890 16.08 1.34 49.95
C ASN A 890 17.48 0.78 49.64
N ARG A 891 18.16 1.39 48.67
CA ARG A 891 19.59 1.64 48.79
C ARG A 891 19.82 3.13 48.80
N GLN A 892 19.85 3.72 49.99
CA GLN A 892 20.77 4.84 50.20
C GLN A 892 22.15 4.31 49.85
N VAL A 893 22.64 4.65 48.65
CA VAL A 893 24.04 4.47 48.30
C VAL A 893 24.81 5.40 49.22
N GLY A 894 25.25 4.87 50.36
CA GLY A 894 26.19 5.54 51.24
C GLY A 894 27.39 5.94 50.38
N ARG A 895 27.68 7.25 50.33
CA ARG A 895 28.93 7.79 49.80
C ARG A 895 30.09 7.06 50.48
N LEU A 896 30.64 6.04 49.84
CA LEU A 896 31.97 5.56 50.15
C LEU A 896 32.93 6.69 49.78
N LYS A 897 33.48 7.35 50.80
CA LYS A 897 34.65 8.22 50.64
C LYS A 897 35.72 7.42 49.91
N PRO A 898 36.37 7.96 48.86
CA PRO A 898 37.46 7.25 48.22
C PRO A 898 38.62 7.19 49.20
N SER A 899 38.96 5.98 49.66
CA SER A 899 40.25 5.73 50.29
C SER A 899 41.31 5.84 49.20
N GLY A 900 42.07 6.93 49.25
CA GLY A 900 43.23 7.11 48.39
C GLY A 900 44.24 6.01 48.64
N LYS A 901 44.44 5.14 47.65
CA LYS A 901 45.73 4.50 47.39
C LYS A 901 45.91 4.45 45.87
N GLY A 902 46.87 5.24 45.40
CA GLY A 902 47.30 5.21 44.01
C GLY A 902 47.91 3.86 43.66
N MET A 903 47.71 3.43 42.43
CA MET A 903 48.59 2.46 41.79
C MET A 903 48.81 2.86 40.34
N ARG A 904 50.09 2.82 39.97
CA ARG A 904 50.70 3.31 38.74
C ARG A 904 50.22 2.54 37.50
N ARG A 905 50.21 3.27 36.37
CA ARG A 905 50.25 2.76 35.00
C ARG A 905 51.29 1.64 34.84
N VAL A 906 50.87 0.52 34.23
CA VAL A 906 51.54 -0.11 33.08
C VAL A 906 50.44 -0.51 32.12
#